data_AF-A0A495WN39-F1
#
_entry.id   AF-A0A495WN39-F1
#
_cell.length_a   1.000
_cell.length_b   1.000
_cell.length_c   1.000
_cell.angle_alpha   90.00
_cell.angle_beta   90.00
_cell.angle_gamma   90.00
#
_symmetry.space_group_name_H-M   'P 1'
#
loop_
_entity.id
_entity.type
_entity.pdbx_description
1 polymer ?
#
loop_
_entity_poly.entity_id
_entity_poly.type
_entity_poly.pdbx_seq_one_letter_code
_entity_poly.pdbx_strand_id
1 'polypeptide(L)'
;MYSVEEFLKDLNPSQREAVLYNDGPSLVIAGAGSGKTRVLTYKIAYLLQTGYAPYNILALTFTNKAAREMKERISRIVGEDTASRLWMGTFHSVFLRILRTYADRIGFDSKFTIYDSADSKSLIKAIIKEKALDDKLYKPATVQAIISNAKNALITPGAYAASKELIEADIRSKKPLIKDIYAEYWNRCARAGAMDFDDLLLYTNILFRDHPDVRDHYRNIFRFILVDEYQDTNFAQHLIVHQLAKDHNHICVVGDDAQSIYSFRGANISNILNLRTDYPGCRTFKLEQNYRSTRMIVAAANSLIEKNKEQIPKHVFSDNDEGSKVAVLNAYSDFEEGYMVANRISEMRAISGFSYSDFAILYRTNAQSRIFEEALRKKNIPYKIYGGLSFYQRKEIKDIVAYFRMTVNPHDEEALKRIINYPSRGIGDTTLRKIGECATKHSVSLWQVVSDPLAYALSVNNGTLDKLKNFKELIDSFREAAEEKNAFDLAEQIVKQSGIFAAVFSDRTPENLSRQENLQELMNGVQEFCSLREEEGNESVSLIDFLNEISLATDQDNDKEENSDKVTMMTVHASKGLEFTNVFVVGLEEDLFPSAMCKSSEREIEEERRLLYVAITRAEKNCILSYAGTRYRNGSPTAMPPSRFLKDMDSRYLSLPSALNGDERPERREVDRFSSGNVFSRVHSRQWSDGQDSVNLKAKKSDLYNSEQYRPLTRMEQAVSKETSGTLKQIGNIQVGSVIRHDRFGRGEVIDISGDGDNAKIGVEFENVGKKQLLLKFAKFTVIENKIMDIEKIPSPCYVLDEALFRKNLELIRSVKERAGVNIILAFKAFALWKAFPIVREYIPYSTASSVFEARLAYEEMGSPAHTYSPAYIDADFPAIMNYSSHITFNSLSQFQHFYPQILAAGNKISCGLRINPEYSDVETDLYNPCAPGSRLGIVASILGDVLPQGVEGLHFHTLCESSSYDLEKTLEQVEKKFGHLLPQVKWLNMGGGHLMTRKDYNVEHLIGVLKAFKERHPNLEIIMEPGSAFAWQTGVLVSSVVDIVENHGIKTAILDVSFTCHMPDCLEMPYKPVVRGATDPVPGKPTYRLGGNSCLSGDYMGDWSFDKELKVGDKIVFEDMIHYTIVKTNMFNGIPHPALALWTKDEELKIWRTYTYDDYKNRMA
;
A
#
# COMPACT_ATOMS: atom_id res chain seq x y z
N MET A 1 25.14 40.07 16.62
CA MET A 1 25.97 38.92 17.05
C MET A 1 25.76 38.77 18.54
N TYR A 2 25.26 37.62 19.01
CA TYR A 2 24.98 37.39 20.43
C TYR A 2 26.29 37.27 21.21
N SER A 3 26.30 37.70 22.47
CA SER A 3 27.45 37.52 23.36
C SER A 3 27.63 36.04 23.75
N VAL A 4 28.87 35.63 24.04
CA VAL A 4 29.21 34.28 24.54
C VAL A 4 28.33 33.89 25.73
N GLU A 5 28.07 34.84 26.64
CA GLU A 5 27.28 34.59 27.85
C GLU A 5 25.77 34.45 27.61
N GLU A 6 25.23 34.92 26.49
CA GLU A 6 23.80 34.79 26.19
C GLU A 6 23.45 33.37 25.78
N PHE A 7 24.13 32.80 24.77
CA PHE A 7 23.81 31.45 24.30
C PHE A 7 24.35 30.34 25.23
N LEU A 8 25.32 30.61 26.11
CA LEU A 8 25.76 29.60 27.10
C LEU A 8 24.78 29.41 28.27
N LYS A 9 23.83 30.35 28.50
CA LYS A 9 22.73 30.18 29.49
C LYS A 9 21.70 29.15 29.05
N ASP A 10 21.63 28.91 27.75
CA ASP A 10 20.69 28.05 27.07
C ASP A 10 21.05 26.54 27.14
N LEU A 11 22.23 26.22 27.70
CA LEU A 11 22.79 24.87 27.77
C LEU A 11 22.78 24.31 29.19
N ASN A 12 22.53 23.01 29.32
CA ASN A 12 22.74 22.30 30.59
C ASN A 12 24.26 22.20 30.93
N PRO A 13 24.66 21.84 32.17
CA PRO A 13 26.07 21.78 32.56
C PRO A 13 26.95 20.90 31.65
N SER A 14 26.50 19.68 31.30
CA SER A 14 27.26 18.76 30.43
C SER A 14 27.39 19.28 28.99
N GLN A 15 26.32 19.88 28.46
CA GLN A 15 26.32 20.53 27.14
C GLN A 15 27.29 21.73 27.13
N ARG A 16 27.26 22.56 28.18
CA ARG A 16 28.14 23.73 28.34
C ARG A 16 29.61 23.31 28.44
N GLU A 17 29.92 22.27 29.22
CA GLU A 17 31.28 21.72 29.27
C GLU A 17 31.78 21.22 27.91
N ALA A 18 30.93 20.51 27.15
CA ALA A 18 31.28 20.00 25.82
C ALA A 18 31.53 21.12 24.78
N VAL A 19 30.77 22.22 24.87
CA VAL A 19 30.95 23.42 24.04
C VAL A 19 32.23 24.18 24.38
N LEU A 20 32.53 24.36 25.67
CA LEU A 20 33.67 25.15 26.14
C LEU A 20 35.03 24.45 25.96
N TYR A 21 35.05 23.11 25.94
CA TYR A 21 36.30 22.34 25.89
C TYR A 21 36.92 22.29 24.48
N ASN A 22 38.06 22.96 24.32
CA ASN A 22 38.81 23.04 23.06
C ASN A 22 40.24 22.48 23.14
N ASP A 23 40.70 22.01 24.32
CA ASP A 23 42.12 21.71 24.60
C ASP A 23 42.63 20.39 23.96
N GLY A 24 41.79 19.68 23.22
CA GLY A 24 42.13 18.38 22.65
C GLY A 24 40.91 17.62 22.10
N PRO A 25 41.08 16.34 21.74
CA PRO A 25 40.03 15.54 21.14
C PRO A 25 38.86 15.32 22.11
N SER A 26 37.63 15.52 21.64
CA SER A 26 36.42 15.37 22.46
C SER A 26 35.38 14.45 21.81
N LEU A 27 34.84 13.54 22.62
CA LEU A 27 33.76 12.64 22.28
C LEU A 27 32.50 13.03 23.04
N VAL A 28 31.47 13.48 22.35
CA VAL A 28 30.15 13.79 22.94
C VAL A 28 29.23 12.60 22.71
N ILE A 29 29.15 11.70 23.69
CA ILE A 29 28.18 10.60 23.70
C ILE A 29 26.85 11.12 24.22
N ALA A 30 25.82 10.95 23.41
CA ALA A 30 24.59 11.68 23.63
C ALA A 30 23.39 10.82 23.25
N GLY A 31 22.48 10.58 24.20
CA GLY A 31 21.27 9.80 23.93
C GLY A 31 20.37 10.42 22.86
N ALA A 32 19.33 9.71 22.44
CA ALA A 32 18.28 10.31 21.63
C ALA A 32 17.64 11.51 22.37
N GLY A 33 17.28 12.56 21.63
CA GLY A 33 16.62 13.76 22.19
C GLY A 33 17.47 14.65 23.11
N SER A 34 18.79 14.41 23.25
CA SER A 34 19.65 15.10 24.24
C SER A 34 20.34 16.39 23.77
N GLY A 35 20.01 16.88 22.57
CA GLY A 35 20.53 18.14 22.03
C GLY A 35 21.91 18.05 21.34
N LYS A 36 22.29 16.89 20.77
CA LYS A 36 23.52 16.69 19.95
C LYS A 36 23.85 17.88 19.04
N THR A 37 22.94 18.19 18.11
CA THR A 37 23.09 19.25 17.11
C THR A 37 23.15 20.65 17.74
N ARG A 38 22.53 20.87 18.90
CA ARG A 38 22.65 22.13 19.66
C ARG A 38 24.07 22.31 20.20
N VAL A 39 24.66 21.27 20.80
CA VAL A 39 26.06 21.30 21.26
C VAL A 39 27.00 21.56 20.09
N LEU A 40 26.81 20.91 18.95
CA LEU A 40 27.68 21.08 17.78
C LEU A 40 27.60 22.50 17.19
N THR A 41 26.38 23.02 16.97
CA THR A 41 26.17 24.40 16.48
C THR A 41 26.69 25.46 17.44
N TYR A 42 26.47 25.29 18.75
CA TYR A 42 26.95 26.25 19.76
C TYR A 42 28.47 26.15 19.93
N LYS A 43 29.09 24.97 19.72
CA LYS A 43 30.55 24.83 19.67
C LYS A 43 31.16 25.53 18.47
N ILE A 44 30.54 25.46 17.28
CA ILE A 44 31.00 26.24 16.12
C ILE A 44 30.90 27.74 16.39
N ALA A 45 29.77 28.22 16.92
CA ALA A 45 29.60 29.63 17.29
C ALA A 45 30.64 30.08 18.34
N TYR A 46 30.92 29.25 19.36
CA TYR A 46 31.94 29.51 20.36
C TYR A 46 33.35 29.54 19.74
N LEU A 47 33.72 28.57 18.90
CA LEU A 47 35.01 28.54 18.21
C LEU A 47 35.25 29.83 17.40
N LEU A 48 34.25 30.25 16.62
CA LEU A 48 34.29 31.52 15.86
C LEU A 48 34.53 32.73 16.79
N GLN A 49 33.82 32.81 17.91
CA GLN A 49 33.98 33.91 18.87
C GLN A 49 35.30 33.86 19.65
N THR A 50 35.90 32.67 19.83
CA THR A 50 37.26 32.52 20.40
C THR A 50 38.39 32.80 19.41
N GLY A 51 38.07 33.21 18.17
CA GLY A 51 39.05 33.69 17.19
C GLY A 51 39.40 32.71 16.06
N TYR A 52 38.71 31.58 15.92
CA TYR A 52 38.83 30.73 14.73
C TYR A 52 38.18 31.42 13.53
N ALA A 53 38.89 31.55 12.41
CA ALA A 53 38.30 31.98 11.16
C ALA A 53 37.33 30.91 10.61
N PRO A 54 36.22 31.27 9.93
CA PRO A 54 35.23 30.30 9.45
C PRO A 54 35.81 29.20 8.57
N TYR A 55 36.73 29.53 7.67
CA TYR A 55 37.37 28.56 6.79
C TYR A 55 38.29 27.57 7.54
N ASN A 56 38.66 27.85 8.80
CA ASN A 56 39.46 26.94 9.61
C ASN A 56 38.63 25.85 10.32
N ILE A 57 37.30 25.93 10.24
CA ILE A 57 36.38 25.00 10.90
C ILE A 57 35.77 24.09 9.82
N LEU A 58 36.02 22.79 9.94
CA LEU A 58 35.36 21.75 9.14
C LEU A 58 34.25 21.10 9.97
N ALA A 59 33.03 21.09 9.46
CA ALA A 59 31.88 20.42 10.08
C ALA A 59 31.26 19.39 9.11
N LEU A 60 31.26 18.11 9.50
CA LEU A 60 30.82 17.00 8.68
C LEU A 60 29.54 16.36 9.24
N THR A 61 28.56 16.12 8.37
CA THR A 61 27.31 15.42 8.70
C THR A 61 27.09 14.21 7.77
N PHE A 62 26.06 13.40 8.07
CA PHE A 62 25.67 12.26 7.22
C PHE A 62 24.65 12.62 6.12
N THR A 63 23.83 13.67 6.31
CA THR A 63 22.76 14.07 5.36
C THR A 63 22.79 15.57 5.03
N ASN A 64 22.34 15.93 3.82
CA ASN A 64 22.28 17.33 3.38
C ASN A 64 21.28 18.14 4.24
N LYS A 65 20.12 17.57 4.58
CA LYS A 65 19.16 18.18 5.52
C LYS A 65 19.82 18.57 6.85
N ALA A 66 20.60 17.67 7.47
CA ALA A 66 21.30 17.97 8.71
C ALA A 66 22.35 19.09 8.53
N ALA A 67 23.05 19.13 7.38
CA ALA A 67 23.97 20.22 7.07
C ALA A 67 23.24 21.58 6.90
N ARG A 68 22.12 21.61 6.16
CA ARG A 68 21.31 22.84 5.94
C ARG A 68 20.75 23.37 7.27
N GLU A 69 20.12 22.51 8.06
CA GLU A 69 19.57 22.88 9.37
C GLU A 69 20.66 23.38 10.34
N MET A 70 21.83 22.74 10.34
CA MET A 70 23.00 23.19 11.10
C MET A 70 23.48 24.57 10.63
N LYS A 71 23.43 24.84 9.31
CA LYS A 71 23.85 26.13 8.71
C LYS A 71 22.95 27.25 9.20
N GLU A 72 21.64 27.08 9.07
CA GLU A 72 20.65 28.05 9.53
C GLU A 72 20.76 28.33 11.04
N ARG A 73 20.88 27.27 11.85
CA ARG A 73 21.06 27.41 13.31
C ARG A 73 22.32 28.23 13.65
N ILE A 74 23.41 28.08 12.89
CA ILE A 74 24.63 28.87 13.07
C ILE A 74 24.46 30.30 12.53
N SER A 75 23.87 30.49 11.34
CA SER A 75 23.58 31.81 10.75
C SER A 75 22.79 32.71 11.70
N ARG A 76 21.81 32.16 12.42
CA ARG A 76 21.03 32.89 13.44
C ARG A 76 21.88 33.41 14.62
N ILE A 77 23.04 32.81 14.91
CA ILE A 77 23.92 33.18 16.03
C ILE A 77 25.03 34.14 15.56
N VAL A 78 25.74 33.79 14.48
CA VAL A 78 26.96 34.48 14.03
C VAL A 78 26.77 35.39 12.82
N GLY A 79 25.62 35.33 12.15
CA GLY A 79 25.34 36.04 10.91
C GLY A 79 25.63 35.19 9.66
N GLU A 80 24.80 35.37 8.64
CA GLU A 80 24.79 34.58 7.40
C GLU A 80 26.11 34.65 6.61
N ASP A 81 26.66 35.84 6.43
CA ASP A 81 27.98 36.08 5.82
C ASP A 81 29.13 35.34 6.52
N THR A 82 29.03 35.09 7.83
CA THR A 82 30.04 34.31 8.56
C THR A 82 29.79 32.81 8.44
N ALA A 83 28.53 32.39 8.44
CA ALA A 83 28.13 30.99 8.30
C ALA A 83 28.34 30.44 6.87
N SER A 84 28.17 31.25 5.83
CA SER A 84 28.40 30.87 4.42
C SER A 84 29.87 30.50 4.14
N ARG A 85 30.81 31.08 4.90
CA ARG A 85 32.26 30.82 4.80
C ARG A 85 32.75 29.58 5.57
N LEU A 86 31.89 28.88 6.31
CA LEU A 86 32.25 27.64 7.00
C LEU A 86 32.46 26.50 5.99
N TRP A 87 33.44 25.63 6.24
CA TRP A 87 33.51 24.36 5.52
C TRP A 87 32.57 23.36 6.15
N MET A 88 31.33 23.29 5.64
CA MET A 88 30.32 22.40 6.16
C MET A 88 29.52 21.70 5.07
N GLY A 89 29.19 20.43 5.31
CA GLY A 89 28.40 19.60 4.39
C GLY A 89 28.46 18.12 4.79
N THR A 90 27.99 17.25 3.90
CA THR A 90 28.23 15.81 4.07
C THR A 90 29.67 15.45 3.71
N PHE A 91 30.13 14.28 4.16
CA PHE A 91 31.39 13.68 3.71
C PHE A 91 31.53 13.72 2.18
N HIS A 92 30.50 13.28 1.45
CA HIS A 92 30.53 13.26 -0.02
C HIS A 92 30.56 14.66 -0.62
N SER A 93 29.78 15.62 -0.10
CA SER A 93 29.76 17.00 -0.59
C SER A 93 31.13 17.69 -0.43
N VAL A 94 31.76 17.54 0.74
CA VAL A 94 33.07 18.13 1.03
C VAL A 94 34.18 17.45 0.25
N PHE A 95 34.18 16.12 0.17
CA PHE A 95 35.20 15.37 -0.56
C PHE A 95 35.08 15.56 -2.07
N LEU A 96 33.86 15.66 -2.61
CA LEU A 96 33.63 16.06 -4.00
C LEU A 96 34.26 17.43 -4.30
N ARG A 97 34.07 18.45 -3.44
CA ARG A 97 34.68 19.77 -3.61
C ARG A 97 36.21 19.71 -3.66
N ILE A 98 36.82 18.87 -2.82
CA ILE A 98 38.27 18.63 -2.79
C ILE A 98 38.73 17.93 -4.09
N LEU A 99 38.05 16.85 -4.48
CA LEU A 99 38.36 16.08 -5.69
C LEU A 99 38.19 16.92 -6.98
N ARG A 100 37.18 17.79 -7.05
CA ARG A 100 36.99 18.75 -8.16
C ARG A 100 38.18 19.70 -8.31
N THR A 101 38.78 20.12 -7.19
CA THR A 101 39.89 21.09 -7.16
C THR A 101 41.23 20.44 -7.56
N TYR A 102 41.40 19.14 -7.28
CA TYR A 102 42.65 18.39 -7.51
C TYR A 102 42.44 17.15 -8.41
N ALA A 103 41.50 17.21 -9.35
CA ALA A 103 41.13 16.10 -10.23
C ALA A 103 42.32 15.64 -11.12
N ASP A 104 43.13 16.59 -11.56
CA ASP A 104 44.35 16.38 -12.35
C ASP A 104 45.32 15.43 -11.65
N ARG A 105 45.46 15.55 -10.32
CA ARG A 105 46.38 14.75 -9.50
C ARG A 105 46.00 13.28 -9.43
N ILE A 106 44.74 12.95 -9.66
CA ILE A 106 44.22 11.56 -9.68
C ILE A 106 43.86 11.07 -11.09
N GLY A 107 44.19 11.84 -12.13
CA GLY A 107 43.98 11.45 -13.53
C GLY A 107 42.57 11.68 -14.08
N PHE A 108 41.81 12.61 -13.49
CA PHE A 108 40.47 12.99 -13.95
C PHE A 108 40.43 14.46 -14.41
N ASP A 109 39.52 14.77 -15.32
CA ASP A 109 39.12 16.16 -15.58
C ASP A 109 38.20 16.65 -14.45
N SER A 110 38.25 17.93 -14.09
CA SER A 110 37.42 18.49 -13.00
C SER A 110 35.91 18.41 -13.29
N LYS A 111 35.49 18.10 -14.52
CA LYS A 111 34.09 17.93 -14.94
C LYS A 111 33.57 16.48 -14.88
N PHE A 112 34.27 15.55 -14.22
CA PHE A 112 33.84 14.14 -14.07
C PHE A 112 32.37 13.96 -13.61
N THR A 113 31.65 12.93 -14.06
CA THR A 113 30.24 12.71 -13.66
C THR A 113 30.11 11.75 -12.47
N ILE A 114 29.04 11.92 -11.69
CA ILE A 114 28.71 11.04 -10.57
C ILE A 114 27.71 9.98 -11.05
N TYR A 115 28.04 8.71 -10.87
CA TYR A 115 27.18 7.58 -11.21
C TYR A 115 26.35 7.16 -10.01
N ASP A 116 25.04 7.05 -10.23
CA ASP A 116 24.13 6.55 -9.21
C ASP A 116 24.08 5.01 -9.17
N SER A 117 23.26 4.46 -8.27
CA SER A 117 23.12 3.01 -8.13
C SER A 117 22.55 2.33 -9.38
N ALA A 118 21.74 3.00 -10.20
CA ALA A 118 21.18 2.45 -11.43
C ALA A 118 22.23 2.46 -12.56
N ASP A 119 22.97 3.56 -12.71
CA ASP A 119 24.05 3.69 -13.70
C ASP A 119 25.15 2.65 -13.44
N SER A 120 25.57 2.54 -12.17
CA SER A 120 26.55 1.54 -11.72
C SER A 120 26.09 0.11 -12.02
N LYS A 121 24.82 -0.23 -11.73
CA LYS A 121 24.22 -1.54 -12.05
C LYS A 121 24.15 -1.79 -13.56
N SER A 122 23.87 -0.75 -14.36
CA SER A 122 23.78 -0.82 -15.82
C SER A 122 25.16 -1.13 -16.42
N LEU A 123 26.21 -0.41 -16.00
CA LEU A 123 27.57 -0.65 -16.44
C LEU A 123 28.08 -2.04 -16.01
N ILE A 124 27.84 -2.45 -14.76
CA ILE A 124 28.17 -3.80 -14.27
C ILE A 124 27.45 -4.88 -15.09
N LYS A 125 26.17 -4.68 -15.43
CA LYS A 125 25.39 -5.59 -16.27
C LYS A 125 25.95 -5.68 -17.70
N ALA A 126 26.43 -4.58 -18.27
CA ALA A 126 27.12 -4.58 -19.56
C ALA A 126 28.41 -5.43 -19.50
N ILE A 127 29.25 -5.21 -18.48
CA ILE A 127 30.50 -5.95 -18.27
C ILE A 127 30.26 -7.46 -18.10
N ILE A 128 29.25 -7.86 -17.31
CA ILE A 128 28.86 -9.27 -17.13
C ILE A 128 28.48 -9.92 -18.46
N LYS A 129 27.69 -9.21 -19.28
CA LYS A 129 27.24 -9.68 -20.60
C LYS A 129 28.38 -9.77 -21.61
N GLU A 130 29.27 -8.77 -21.64
CA GLU A 130 30.44 -8.73 -22.53
C GLU A 130 31.46 -9.82 -22.18
N LYS A 131 31.67 -10.11 -20.90
CA LYS A 131 32.51 -11.23 -20.42
C LYS A 131 31.80 -12.60 -20.52
N ALA A 132 30.59 -12.67 -21.10
CA ALA A 132 29.78 -13.88 -21.28
C ALA A 132 29.55 -14.70 -19.99
N LEU A 133 29.32 -14.01 -18.86
CA LEU A 133 29.10 -14.63 -17.55
C LEU A 133 27.62 -14.93 -17.29
N ASP A 134 27.35 -15.94 -16.45
CA ASP A 134 25.99 -16.29 -15.99
C ASP A 134 25.40 -15.17 -15.13
N ASP A 135 24.35 -14.51 -15.63
CA ASP A 135 23.66 -13.38 -15.00
C ASP A 135 22.81 -13.78 -13.78
N LYS A 136 22.51 -15.07 -13.60
CA LYS A 136 21.84 -15.61 -12.40
C LYS A 136 22.82 -15.83 -11.26
N LEU A 137 24.08 -16.12 -11.58
CA LEU A 137 25.18 -16.31 -10.62
C LEU A 137 25.83 -14.97 -10.26
N TYR A 138 26.19 -14.18 -11.26
CA TYR A 138 26.75 -12.84 -11.15
C TYR A 138 25.64 -11.79 -11.26
N LYS A 139 24.66 -11.81 -10.35
CA LYS A 139 23.58 -10.81 -10.35
C LYS A 139 24.16 -9.40 -10.19
N PRO A 140 23.88 -8.42 -11.07
CA PRO A 140 24.52 -7.10 -11.05
C PRO A 140 24.46 -6.39 -9.69
N ALA A 141 23.33 -6.48 -8.98
CA ALA A 141 23.18 -5.90 -7.64
C ALA A 141 24.07 -6.56 -6.58
N THR A 142 24.30 -7.88 -6.67
CA THR A 142 25.21 -8.61 -5.77
C THR A 142 26.67 -8.25 -6.06
N VAL A 143 27.04 -8.14 -7.35
CA VAL A 143 28.39 -7.73 -7.76
C VAL A 143 28.68 -6.29 -7.33
N GLN A 144 27.72 -5.38 -7.53
CA GLN A 144 27.84 -3.99 -7.05
C GLN A 144 28.04 -3.92 -5.53
N ALA A 145 27.28 -4.69 -4.74
CA ALA A 145 27.43 -4.69 -3.29
C ALA A 145 28.83 -5.14 -2.83
N ILE A 146 29.43 -6.13 -3.52
CA ILE A 146 30.81 -6.58 -3.23
C ILE A 146 31.83 -5.48 -3.58
N ILE A 147 31.68 -4.82 -4.73
CA ILE A 147 32.52 -3.70 -5.15
C ILE A 147 32.40 -2.52 -4.18
N SER A 148 31.18 -2.15 -3.81
CA SER A 148 30.89 -1.07 -2.86
C SER A 148 31.53 -1.34 -1.49
N ASN A 149 31.38 -2.56 -0.95
CA ASN A 149 32.03 -2.95 0.30
C ASN A 149 33.57 -2.88 0.21
N ALA A 150 34.15 -3.28 -0.93
CA ALA A 150 35.60 -3.16 -1.16
C ALA A 150 36.05 -1.69 -1.16
N LYS A 151 35.34 -0.80 -1.88
CA LYS A 151 35.65 0.64 -1.92
C LYS A 151 35.50 1.32 -0.55
N ASN A 152 34.44 0.98 0.21
CA ASN A 152 34.23 1.46 1.58
C ASN A 152 35.31 1.00 2.57
N ALA A 153 35.96 -0.15 2.30
CA ALA A 153 37.15 -0.63 3.01
C ALA A 153 38.48 -0.11 2.41
N LEU A 154 38.43 0.86 1.48
CA LEU A 154 39.56 1.45 0.76
C LEU A 154 40.38 0.47 -0.12
N ILE A 155 39.76 -0.62 -0.56
CA ILE A 155 40.40 -1.68 -1.36
C ILE A 155 40.24 -1.37 -2.85
N THR A 156 41.35 -0.99 -3.50
CA THR A 156 41.45 -0.83 -4.97
C THR A 156 41.36 -2.18 -5.70
N PRO A 157 41.08 -2.22 -7.02
CA PRO A 157 41.04 -3.48 -7.77
C PRO A 157 42.33 -4.31 -7.67
N GLY A 158 43.49 -3.64 -7.64
CA GLY A 158 44.80 -4.29 -7.45
C GLY A 158 44.96 -4.91 -6.06
N ALA A 159 44.53 -4.20 -5.00
CA ALA A 159 44.53 -4.72 -3.64
C ALA A 159 43.53 -5.87 -3.47
N TYR A 160 42.37 -5.80 -4.12
CA TYR A 160 41.37 -6.87 -4.14
C TYR A 160 41.95 -8.14 -4.75
N ALA A 161 42.59 -8.04 -5.92
CA ALA A 161 43.21 -9.17 -6.61
C ALA A 161 44.40 -9.78 -5.84
N ALA A 162 45.06 -9.01 -4.97
CA ALA A 162 46.14 -9.48 -4.10
C ALA A 162 45.66 -10.11 -2.79
N SER A 163 44.41 -9.85 -2.37
CA SER A 163 43.86 -10.36 -1.11
C SER A 163 43.42 -11.82 -1.22
N LYS A 164 44.20 -12.74 -0.64
CA LYS A 164 43.88 -14.18 -0.62
C LYS A 164 42.50 -14.46 -0.02
N GLU A 165 42.16 -13.78 1.08
CA GLU A 165 40.90 -13.98 1.80
C GLU A 165 39.67 -13.63 0.94
N LEU A 166 39.72 -12.52 0.21
CA LEU A 166 38.63 -12.09 -0.68
C LEU A 166 38.48 -13.06 -1.86
N ILE A 167 39.60 -13.45 -2.48
CA ILE A 167 39.58 -14.42 -3.59
C ILE A 167 39.07 -15.80 -3.14
N GLU A 168 39.44 -16.27 -1.95
CA GLU A 168 38.89 -17.50 -1.38
C GLU A 168 37.39 -17.38 -1.06
N ALA A 169 36.94 -16.24 -0.53
CA ALA A 169 35.52 -15.98 -0.29
C ALA A 169 34.71 -15.97 -1.60
N ASP A 170 35.24 -15.35 -2.66
CA ASP A 170 34.65 -15.35 -4.00
C ASP A 170 34.53 -16.78 -4.56
N ILE A 171 35.61 -17.56 -4.50
CA ILE A 171 35.62 -18.97 -4.94
C ILE A 171 34.58 -19.78 -4.15
N ARG A 172 34.54 -19.66 -2.81
CA ARG A 172 33.53 -20.32 -1.96
C ARG A 172 32.10 -19.91 -2.33
N SER A 173 31.89 -18.64 -2.70
CA SER A 173 30.58 -18.14 -3.16
C SER A 173 30.27 -18.43 -4.64
N LYS A 174 31.14 -19.21 -5.32
CA LYS A 174 31.11 -19.58 -6.74
C LYS A 174 31.24 -18.40 -7.72
N LYS A 175 31.89 -17.31 -7.33
CA LYS A 175 32.08 -16.08 -8.14
C LYS A 175 33.56 -15.69 -8.33
N PRO A 176 34.45 -16.58 -8.80
CA PRO A 176 35.89 -16.31 -8.89
C PRO A 176 36.31 -15.11 -9.76
N LEU A 177 35.41 -14.56 -10.58
CA LEU A 177 35.70 -13.48 -11.54
C LEU A 177 35.32 -12.08 -11.03
N ILE A 178 34.95 -11.91 -9.75
CA ILE A 178 34.63 -10.58 -9.19
C ILE A 178 35.81 -9.62 -9.34
N LYS A 179 37.05 -10.06 -9.11
CA LYS A 179 38.26 -9.25 -9.32
C LYS A 179 38.35 -8.68 -10.75
N ASP A 180 37.96 -9.48 -11.75
CA ASP A 180 38.06 -9.14 -13.18
C ASP A 180 36.90 -8.24 -13.63
N ILE A 181 35.74 -8.35 -12.97
CA ILE A 181 34.63 -7.42 -13.13
C ILE A 181 34.93 -6.08 -12.45
N TYR A 182 35.50 -6.08 -11.23
CA TYR A 182 35.85 -4.86 -10.51
C TYR A 182 36.95 -4.06 -11.25
N ALA A 183 37.98 -4.73 -11.74
CA ALA A 183 39.03 -4.08 -12.54
C ALA A 183 38.47 -3.45 -13.83
N GLU A 184 37.58 -4.15 -14.55
CA GLU A 184 36.94 -3.58 -15.75
C GLU A 184 36.02 -2.41 -15.41
N TYR A 185 35.21 -2.54 -14.35
CA TYR A 185 34.30 -1.49 -13.90
C TYR A 185 35.07 -0.20 -13.55
N TRP A 186 36.13 -0.32 -12.75
CA TRP A 186 37.04 0.78 -12.43
C TRP A 186 37.62 1.45 -13.68
N ASN A 187 38.12 0.66 -14.63
CA ASN A 187 38.71 1.17 -15.87
C ASN A 187 37.69 1.82 -16.81
N ARG A 188 36.43 1.37 -16.81
CA ARG A 188 35.35 2.00 -17.59
C ARG A 188 34.88 3.30 -16.96
N CYS A 189 34.73 3.36 -15.64
CA CYS A 189 34.47 4.61 -14.92
C CYS A 189 35.57 5.64 -15.22
N ALA A 190 36.86 5.27 -15.10
CA ALA A 190 37.97 6.15 -15.45
C ALA A 190 37.94 6.62 -16.92
N ARG A 191 37.75 5.72 -17.89
CA ARG A 191 37.64 6.08 -19.33
C ARG A 191 36.42 6.94 -19.67
N ALA A 192 35.34 6.82 -18.90
CA ALA A 192 34.14 7.64 -19.03
C ALA A 192 34.26 9.00 -18.32
N GLY A 193 35.33 9.26 -17.57
CA GLY A 193 35.42 10.41 -16.68
C GLY A 193 34.32 10.38 -15.61
N ALA A 194 34.05 9.22 -15.02
CA ALA A 194 32.98 9.00 -14.07
C ALA A 194 33.49 8.39 -12.75
N MET A 195 32.80 8.70 -11.65
CA MET A 195 33.01 8.14 -10.31
C MET A 195 31.65 7.72 -9.74
N ASP A 196 31.56 6.60 -9.03
CA ASP A 196 30.39 6.34 -8.17
C ASP A 196 30.54 7.01 -6.79
N PHE A 197 29.54 6.87 -5.92
CA PHE A 197 29.58 7.48 -4.58
C PHE A 197 30.76 6.99 -3.73
N ASP A 198 31.10 5.70 -3.81
CA ASP A 198 32.16 5.11 -3.00
C ASP A 198 33.55 5.51 -3.54
N ASP A 199 33.66 5.79 -4.84
CA ASP A 199 34.84 6.39 -5.46
C ASP A 199 35.19 7.75 -4.85
N LEU A 200 34.21 8.57 -4.43
CA LEU A 200 34.49 9.86 -3.77
C LEU A 200 35.27 9.67 -2.46
N LEU A 201 35.04 8.56 -1.74
CA LEU A 201 35.80 8.23 -0.53
C LEU A 201 37.17 7.64 -0.91
N LEU A 202 37.21 6.69 -1.84
CA LEU A 202 38.43 5.98 -2.22
C LEU A 202 39.44 6.90 -2.92
N TYR A 203 39.02 7.73 -3.88
CA TYR A 203 39.91 8.69 -4.54
C TYR A 203 40.37 9.81 -3.61
N THR A 204 39.57 10.23 -2.62
CA THR A 204 40.03 11.20 -1.60
C THR A 204 41.16 10.61 -0.75
N ASN A 205 41.04 9.33 -0.37
CA ASN A 205 42.14 8.63 0.31
C ASN A 205 43.37 8.42 -0.61
N ILE A 206 43.18 8.11 -1.90
CA ILE A 206 44.29 8.02 -2.87
C ILE A 206 45.00 9.37 -2.99
N LEU A 207 44.25 10.47 -3.17
CA LEU A 207 44.76 11.84 -3.25
C LEU A 207 45.60 12.19 -2.00
N PHE A 208 45.07 11.96 -0.79
CA PHE A 208 45.80 12.30 0.44
C PHE A 208 46.96 11.37 0.80
N ARG A 209 46.96 10.14 0.29
CA ARG A 209 48.07 9.18 0.41
C ARG A 209 49.22 9.52 -0.54
N ASP A 210 48.89 9.79 -1.81
CA ASP A 210 49.87 9.93 -2.90
C ASP A 210 50.32 11.38 -3.11
N HIS A 211 49.52 12.36 -2.67
CA HIS A 211 49.85 13.79 -2.66
C HIS A 211 49.80 14.37 -1.23
N PRO A 212 50.83 14.12 -0.40
CA PRO A 212 50.92 14.65 0.96
C PRO A 212 50.82 16.18 1.06
N ASP A 213 51.26 16.90 0.03
CA ASP A 213 51.14 18.36 -0.10
C ASP A 213 49.67 18.82 -0.05
N VAL A 214 48.78 18.14 -0.76
CA VAL A 214 47.34 18.43 -0.79
C VAL A 214 46.70 18.10 0.56
N ARG A 215 47.05 16.95 1.15
CA ARG A 215 46.58 16.55 2.49
C ARG A 215 47.01 17.56 3.56
N ASP A 216 48.28 17.94 3.56
CA ASP A 216 48.85 18.82 4.58
C ASP A 216 48.41 20.28 4.38
N HIS A 217 48.05 20.70 3.16
CA HIS A 217 47.32 21.94 2.90
C HIS A 217 45.96 21.94 3.63
N TYR A 218 45.12 20.92 3.45
CA TYR A 218 43.82 20.85 4.13
C TYR A 218 43.93 20.66 5.65
N ARG A 219 44.92 19.90 6.15
CA ARG A 219 45.23 19.83 7.60
C ARG A 219 45.57 21.21 8.18
N ASN A 220 46.31 22.03 7.44
CA ASN A 220 46.69 23.37 7.86
C ASN A 220 45.56 24.40 7.77
N ILE A 221 44.52 24.14 6.97
CA ILE A 221 43.29 24.93 6.95
C ILE A 221 42.38 24.46 8.09
N PHE A 222 42.01 23.18 8.15
CA PHE A 222 41.04 22.63 9.10
C PHE A 222 41.61 22.47 10.53
N ARG A 223 41.87 23.60 11.19
CA ARG A 223 42.37 23.71 12.57
C ARG A 223 41.42 23.17 13.64
N PHE A 224 40.14 23.00 13.30
CA PHE A 224 39.16 22.33 14.15
C PHE A 224 38.20 21.51 13.28
N ILE A 225 37.99 20.24 13.62
CA ILE A 225 37.10 19.33 12.89
C ILE A 225 35.95 18.90 13.81
N LEU A 226 34.72 19.05 13.34
CA LEU A 226 33.53 18.56 14.02
C LEU A 226 32.83 17.53 13.14
N VAL A 227 32.36 16.44 13.74
CA VAL A 227 31.66 15.37 13.01
C VAL A 227 30.43 14.96 13.79
N ASP A 228 29.25 15.09 13.17
CA ASP A 228 27.98 14.62 13.73
C ASP A 228 27.71 13.16 13.33
N GLU A 229 26.83 12.49 14.08
CA GLU A 229 26.41 11.10 13.85
C GLU A 229 27.59 10.11 13.64
N TYR A 230 28.68 10.30 14.40
CA TYR A 230 29.97 9.61 14.17
C TYR A 230 29.90 8.08 14.14
N GLN A 231 28.91 7.48 14.82
CA GLN A 231 28.67 6.05 14.85
C GLN A 231 28.21 5.44 13.50
N ASP A 232 27.83 6.29 12.54
CA ASP A 232 27.47 5.89 11.18
C ASP A 232 28.66 5.96 10.21
N THR A 233 29.84 6.41 10.67
CA THR A 233 31.02 6.50 9.81
C THR A 233 31.48 5.12 9.36
N ASN A 234 31.84 4.99 8.08
CA ASN A 234 32.56 3.83 7.56
C ASN A 234 34.07 3.95 7.80
N PHE A 235 34.83 2.90 7.46
CA PHE A 235 36.29 2.89 7.62
C PHE A 235 36.98 4.02 6.85
N ALA A 236 36.59 4.25 5.58
CA ALA A 236 37.16 5.30 4.74
C ALA A 236 36.98 6.71 5.34
N GLN A 237 35.76 7.03 5.77
CA GLN A 237 35.39 8.31 6.37
C GLN A 237 36.16 8.57 7.67
N HIS A 238 36.23 7.58 8.56
CA HIS A 238 37.02 7.65 9.79
C HIS A 238 38.50 7.88 9.49
N LEU A 239 39.09 7.12 8.56
CA LEU A 239 40.51 7.22 8.23
C LEU A 239 40.86 8.59 7.60
N ILE A 240 40.02 9.12 6.71
CA ILE A 240 40.25 10.44 6.09
C ILE A 240 40.16 11.55 7.15
N VAL A 241 39.16 11.51 8.04
CA VAL A 241 39.05 12.45 9.17
C VAL A 241 40.27 12.35 10.08
N HIS A 242 40.74 11.14 10.39
CA HIS A 242 41.95 10.95 11.21
C HIS A 242 43.20 11.51 10.52
N GLN A 243 43.34 11.35 9.20
CA GLN A 243 44.44 11.97 8.44
C GLN A 243 44.40 13.51 8.47
N LEU A 244 43.20 14.12 8.49
CA LEU A 244 43.01 15.58 8.57
C LEU A 244 43.17 16.13 10.00
N ALA A 245 42.74 15.39 11.02
CA ALA A 245 42.86 15.77 12.44
C ALA A 245 44.26 15.57 13.01
N LYS A 246 45.11 14.77 12.33
CA LYS A 246 46.47 14.44 12.77
C LYS A 246 47.30 15.70 13.06
N ASP A 247 48.30 15.53 13.92
CA ASP A 247 49.23 16.55 14.43
C ASP A 247 48.62 17.55 15.42
N HIS A 248 47.37 18.02 15.23
CA HIS A 248 46.70 18.95 16.16
C HIS A 248 45.65 18.30 17.08
N ASN A 249 45.00 17.22 16.64
CA ASN A 249 43.98 16.48 17.40
C ASN A 249 42.78 17.32 17.88
N HIS A 250 42.55 18.51 17.32
CA HIS A 250 41.36 19.32 17.60
C HIS A 250 40.16 18.76 16.82
N ILE A 251 39.60 17.67 17.34
CA ILE A 251 38.44 17.00 16.80
C ILE A 251 37.33 16.90 17.86
N CYS A 252 36.12 17.30 17.50
CA CYS A 252 34.92 17.09 18.30
C CYS A 252 33.94 16.19 17.56
N VAL A 253 33.88 14.91 17.93
CA VAL A 253 32.89 14.00 17.38
C VAL A 253 31.68 13.93 18.30
N VAL A 254 30.49 13.93 17.70
CA VAL A 254 29.20 13.80 18.37
C VAL A 254 28.52 12.54 17.84
N GLY A 255 27.91 11.76 18.73
CA GLY A 255 27.26 10.52 18.30
C GLY A 255 26.53 9.77 19.39
N ASP A 256 25.91 8.69 18.97
CA ASP A 256 25.15 7.78 19.83
C ASP A 256 25.29 6.35 19.32
N ASP A 257 26.11 5.54 19.99
CA ASP A 257 26.30 4.12 19.70
C ASP A 257 24.96 3.34 19.62
N ALA A 258 23.92 3.77 20.36
CA ALA A 258 22.58 3.19 20.31
C ALA A 258 21.80 3.53 19.02
N GLN A 259 22.28 4.47 18.20
CA GLN A 259 21.66 4.91 16.94
C GLN A 259 22.55 4.62 15.71
N SER A 260 23.55 3.75 15.82
CA SER A 260 24.26 3.24 14.63
C SER A 260 23.37 2.21 13.93
N ILE A 261 22.97 2.46 12.68
CA ILE A 261 21.98 1.63 11.95
C ILE A 261 22.29 1.46 10.45
N TYR A 262 23.51 1.76 10.02
CA TYR A 262 23.91 1.70 8.61
C TYR A 262 25.09 0.75 8.34
N SER A 263 25.27 -0.35 9.10
CA SER A 263 26.37 -1.30 8.83
C SER A 263 26.28 -1.93 7.44
N PHE A 264 25.06 -2.07 6.90
CA PHE A 264 24.80 -2.48 5.52
C PHE A 264 25.30 -1.48 4.45
N ARG A 265 25.72 -0.27 4.85
CA ARG A 265 26.43 0.73 4.04
C ARG A 265 27.91 0.86 4.44
N GLY A 266 28.45 -0.10 5.18
CA GLY A 266 29.83 -0.12 5.66
C GLY A 266 30.10 0.68 6.94
N ALA A 267 29.07 1.23 7.60
CA ALA A 267 29.25 1.92 8.89
C ALA A 267 29.83 0.96 9.95
N ASN A 268 30.78 1.43 10.74
CA ASN A 268 31.44 0.62 11.76
C ASN A 268 31.32 1.28 13.15
N ILE A 269 30.44 0.74 14.00
CA ILE A 269 30.29 1.17 15.39
C ILE A 269 31.61 1.16 16.17
N SER A 270 32.57 0.30 15.81
CA SER A 270 33.90 0.29 16.41
C SER A 270 34.62 1.65 16.30
N ASN A 271 34.33 2.48 15.29
CA ASN A 271 34.91 3.81 15.13
C ASN A 271 34.57 4.73 16.32
N ILE A 272 33.33 4.71 16.83
CA ILE A 272 32.95 5.52 17.99
C ILE A 272 33.38 4.89 19.32
N LEU A 273 33.35 3.55 19.40
CA LEU A 273 33.79 2.82 20.60
C LEU A 273 35.30 2.95 20.85
N ASN A 274 36.11 2.89 19.78
CA ASN A 274 37.57 2.90 19.85
C ASN A 274 38.20 4.29 19.78
N LEU A 275 37.41 5.37 19.63
CA LEU A 275 37.96 6.73 19.46
C LEU A 275 38.95 7.14 20.56
N ARG A 276 38.78 6.66 21.80
CA ARG A 276 39.71 6.92 22.92
C ARG A 276 41.07 6.21 22.77
N THR A 277 41.12 5.16 21.97
CA THR A 277 42.34 4.45 21.54
C THR A 277 43.00 5.20 20.39
N ASP A 278 42.21 5.65 19.41
CA ASP A 278 42.68 6.36 18.22
C ASP A 278 43.20 7.77 18.55
N TYR A 279 42.63 8.40 19.58
CA TYR A 279 43.00 9.72 20.11
C TYR A 279 43.28 9.65 21.61
N PRO A 280 44.52 9.32 22.01
CA PRO A 280 44.95 9.37 23.41
C PRO A 280 44.67 10.74 24.04
N GLY A 281 44.12 10.74 25.25
CA GLY A 281 43.68 11.96 25.93
C GLY A 281 42.26 12.43 25.58
N CYS A 282 41.53 11.71 24.72
CA CYS A 282 40.16 12.09 24.37
C CYS A 282 39.23 12.18 25.60
N ARG A 283 38.65 13.38 25.81
CA ARG A 283 37.69 13.66 26.87
C ARG A 283 36.28 13.29 26.41
N THR A 284 35.59 12.47 27.19
CA THR A 284 34.20 12.07 26.93
C THR A 284 33.23 12.93 27.72
N PHE A 285 32.25 13.50 27.04
CA PHE A 285 31.10 14.21 27.61
C PHE A 285 29.84 13.39 27.39
N LYS A 286 29.01 13.22 28.43
CA LYS A 286 27.75 12.48 28.34
C LYS A 286 26.56 13.42 28.36
N LEU A 287 25.71 13.37 27.33
CA LEU A 287 24.43 14.07 27.28
C LEU A 287 23.32 13.06 27.56
N GLU A 288 22.89 13.05 28.83
CA GLU A 288 21.98 12.03 29.39
C GLU A 288 20.53 12.52 29.54
N GLN A 289 20.31 13.83 29.65
CA GLN A 289 18.96 14.42 29.69
C GLN A 289 18.36 14.46 28.27
N ASN A 290 17.22 13.83 28.07
CA ASN A 290 16.38 13.87 26.86
C ASN A 290 15.31 14.95 27.04
N TYR A 291 15.16 15.81 26.03
CA TYR A 291 14.19 16.93 26.01
C TYR A 291 12.98 16.68 25.11
N ARG A 292 12.98 15.59 24.33
CA ARG A 292 11.99 15.26 23.29
C ARG A 292 10.83 14.44 23.84
N SER A 293 11.13 13.36 24.54
CA SER A 293 10.21 12.26 24.79
C SER A 293 9.71 12.25 26.24
N THR A 294 8.50 11.74 26.46
CA THR A 294 7.96 11.45 27.80
C THR A 294 8.76 10.39 28.54
N ARG A 295 8.62 10.33 29.87
CA ARG A 295 9.40 9.40 30.72
C ARG A 295 9.14 7.93 30.37
N MET A 296 7.88 7.57 30.10
CA MET A 296 7.49 6.21 29.71
C MET A 296 8.14 5.77 28.39
N ILE A 297 8.23 6.64 27.39
CA ILE A 297 8.89 6.35 26.10
C ILE A 297 10.40 6.14 26.29
N VAL A 298 11.07 7.02 27.07
CA VAL A 298 12.50 6.89 27.37
C VAL A 298 12.78 5.61 28.17
N ALA A 299 11.96 5.29 29.16
CA ALA A 299 12.13 4.08 29.98
C ALA A 299 11.94 2.79 29.15
N ALA A 300 10.94 2.73 28.28
CA ALA A 300 10.75 1.61 27.36
C ALA A 300 11.96 1.44 26.43
N ALA A 301 12.42 2.54 25.79
CA ALA A 301 13.59 2.53 24.90
C ALA A 301 14.88 2.10 25.63
N ASN A 302 15.10 2.56 26.86
CA ASN A 302 16.23 2.15 27.69
C ASN A 302 16.21 0.64 27.99
N SER A 303 15.05 0.11 28.42
CA SER A 303 14.91 -1.32 28.73
C SER A 303 15.18 -2.25 27.53
N LEU A 304 14.90 -1.75 26.32
CA LEU A 304 15.28 -2.42 25.07
C LEU A 304 16.79 -2.39 24.84
N ILE A 305 17.41 -1.19 24.79
CA ILE A 305 18.82 -1.07 24.38
C ILE A 305 19.80 -1.67 25.39
N GLU A 306 19.43 -1.76 26.68
CA GLU A 306 20.20 -2.44 27.72
C GLU A 306 20.54 -3.91 27.38
N LYS A 307 19.78 -4.55 26.47
CA LYS A 307 20.07 -5.91 25.99
C LYS A 307 21.25 -6.03 25.01
N ASN A 308 21.83 -4.92 24.53
CA ASN A 308 23.06 -4.94 23.72
C ASN A 308 24.31 -5.01 24.60
N LYS A 309 25.34 -5.74 24.15
CA LYS A 309 26.62 -5.91 24.85
C LYS A 309 27.63 -4.82 24.51
N GLU A 310 27.78 -4.49 23.23
CA GLU A 310 28.76 -3.50 22.75
C GLU A 310 28.17 -2.09 22.75
N GLN A 311 28.26 -1.40 23.89
CA GLN A 311 27.73 -0.04 24.06
C GLN A 311 28.60 0.82 25.00
N ILE A 312 28.45 2.15 24.92
CA ILE A 312 29.07 3.08 25.87
C ILE A 312 28.04 3.37 26.98
N PRO A 313 28.27 2.95 28.24
CA PRO A 313 27.27 3.08 29.30
C PRO A 313 26.89 4.53 29.56
N LYS A 314 25.60 4.84 29.48
CA LYS A 314 24.98 6.15 29.67
C LYS A 314 23.57 5.98 30.24
N HIS A 315 23.16 6.83 31.16
CA HIS A 315 21.84 6.77 31.79
C HIS A 315 20.91 7.83 31.20
N VAL A 316 20.22 7.53 30.09
CA VAL A 316 19.32 8.50 29.46
C VAL A 316 18.05 8.67 30.31
N PHE A 317 17.70 9.89 30.67
CA PHE A 317 16.49 10.21 31.45
C PHE A 317 15.73 11.38 30.83
N SER A 318 14.47 11.58 31.20
CA SER A 318 13.65 12.73 30.78
C SER A 318 12.98 13.36 31.99
N ASP A 319 12.96 14.69 32.03
CA ASP A 319 12.23 15.47 33.03
C ASP A 319 10.84 15.90 32.55
N ASN A 320 10.51 15.66 31.27
CA ASN A 320 9.18 15.89 30.69
C ASN A 320 8.10 15.10 31.44
N ASP A 321 6.83 15.30 31.09
CA ASP A 321 5.70 14.56 31.66
C ASP A 321 5.91 13.03 31.61
N GLU A 322 5.30 12.32 32.58
CA GLU A 322 5.39 10.86 32.67
C GLU A 322 4.92 10.18 31.37
N GLY A 323 3.81 10.66 30.81
CA GLY A 323 3.26 10.22 29.53
C GLY A 323 2.42 8.95 29.62
N SER A 324 1.89 8.53 28.47
CA SER A 324 1.21 7.25 28.32
C SER A 324 2.23 6.11 28.23
N LYS A 325 1.84 4.91 28.68
CA LYS A 325 2.61 3.69 28.39
C LYS A 325 2.67 3.45 26.89
N VAL A 326 3.76 2.86 26.40
CA VAL A 326 3.90 2.47 25.00
C VAL A 326 2.87 1.38 24.69
N ALA A 327 1.89 1.68 23.83
CA ALA A 327 0.79 0.78 23.54
C ALA A 327 1.21 -0.28 22.52
N VAL A 328 0.84 -1.54 22.73
CA VAL A 328 1.08 -2.63 21.76
C VAL A 328 -0.26 -3.10 21.20
N LEU A 329 -0.42 -2.99 19.89
CA LEU A 329 -1.57 -3.47 19.13
C LEU A 329 -1.26 -4.84 18.52
N ASN A 330 -2.24 -5.73 18.55
CA ASN A 330 -2.21 -7.03 17.89
C ASN A 330 -3.32 -7.06 16.84
N ALA A 331 -2.97 -7.33 15.59
CA ALA A 331 -3.90 -7.60 14.50
C ALA A 331 -3.84 -9.07 14.09
N TYR A 332 -4.94 -9.66 13.65
CA TYR A 332 -4.95 -10.98 13.03
C TYR A 332 -4.25 -10.97 11.66
N SER A 333 -4.42 -9.90 10.89
CA SER A 333 -3.85 -9.74 9.54
C SER A 333 -3.12 -8.41 9.35
N ASP A 334 -2.26 -8.37 8.34
CA ASP A 334 -1.59 -7.15 7.86
C ASP A 334 -2.57 -6.08 7.37
N PHE A 335 -3.65 -6.48 6.68
CA PHE A 335 -4.74 -5.58 6.33
C PHE A 335 -5.39 -4.93 7.56
N GLU A 336 -5.72 -5.74 8.57
CA GLU A 336 -6.30 -5.25 9.83
C GLU A 336 -5.33 -4.31 10.56
N GLU A 337 -4.03 -4.62 10.62
CA GLU A 337 -3.01 -3.73 11.17
C GLU A 337 -3.06 -2.33 10.51
N GLY A 338 -3.18 -2.28 9.19
CA GLY A 338 -3.35 -1.04 8.43
C GLY A 338 -4.58 -0.24 8.86
N TYR A 339 -5.74 -0.89 8.99
CA TYR A 339 -6.97 -0.24 9.43
C TYR A 339 -6.94 0.16 10.91
N MET A 340 -6.35 -0.64 11.80
CA MET A 340 -6.18 -0.31 13.21
C MET A 340 -5.35 0.96 13.39
N VAL A 341 -4.23 1.07 12.67
CA VAL A 341 -3.39 2.28 12.68
C VAL A 341 -4.15 3.49 12.12
N ALA A 342 -4.82 3.36 10.97
CA ALA A 342 -5.59 4.44 10.38
C ALA A 342 -6.77 4.91 11.26
N ASN A 343 -7.48 3.99 11.89
CA ASN A 343 -8.52 4.29 12.88
C ASN A 343 -7.93 5.03 14.09
N ARG A 344 -6.80 4.55 14.62
CA ARG A 344 -6.16 5.13 15.80
C ARG A 344 -5.67 6.56 15.56
N ILE A 345 -5.17 6.86 14.36
CA ILE A 345 -4.86 8.23 13.93
C ILE A 345 -6.13 9.10 13.95
N SER A 346 -7.24 8.63 13.36
CA SER A 346 -8.51 9.37 13.38
C SER A 346 -9.05 9.62 14.79
N GLU A 347 -8.99 8.62 15.68
CA GLU A 347 -9.39 8.75 17.09
C GLU A 347 -8.55 9.78 17.84
N MET A 348 -7.22 9.69 17.75
CA MET A 348 -6.30 10.59 18.44
C MET A 348 -6.46 12.04 17.94
N ARG A 349 -6.69 12.23 16.64
CA ARG A 349 -7.04 13.53 16.05
C ARG A 349 -8.36 14.08 16.58
N ALA A 350 -9.41 13.25 16.61
CA ALA A 350 -10.74 13.67 17.05
C ALA A 350 -10.83 13.99 18.56
N ILE A 351 -10.10 13.26 19.40
CA ILE A 351 -10.14 13.41 20.87
C ILE A 351 -9.17 14.48 21.37
N SER A 352 -7.97 14.55 20.79
CA SER A 352 -6.86 15.37 21.33
C SER A 352 -6.48 16.56 20.44
N GLY A 353 -7.15 16.77 19.30
CA GLY A 353 -6.96 17.94 18.44
C GLY A 353 -5.66 17.94 17.61
N PHE A 354 -4.98 16.80 17.49
CA PHE A 354 -3.75 16.68 16.67
C PHE A 354 -4.01 16.95 15.18
N SER A 355 -3.06 17.61 14.52
CA SER A 355 -2.96 17.68 13.06
C SER A 355 -2.62 16.31 12.47
N TYR A 356 -2.76 16.10 11.16
CA TYR A 356 -2.20 14.94 10.48
C TYR A 356 -0.66 14.99 10.42
N SER A 357 -0.03 16.17 10.38
CA SER A 357 1.43 16.31 10.42
C SER A 357 2.06 15.88 11.74
N ASP A 358 1.30 15.84 12.84
CA ASP A 358 1.72 15.28 14.15
C ASP A 358 1.97 13.75 14.13
N PHE A 359 1.61 13.04 13.05
CA PHE A 359 1.65 11.58 12.99
C PHE A 359 2.68 11.03 12.01
N ALA A 360 3.46 10.04 12.46
CA ALA A 360 4.33 9.22 11.61
C ALA A 360 4.03 7.72 11.73
N ILE A 361 4.06 7.02 10.58
CA ILE A 361 4.04 5.55 10.49
C ILE A 361 5.42 5.07 10.02
N LEU A 362 6.09 4.31 10.87
CA LEU A 362 7.45 3.81 10.68
C LEU A 362 7.45 2.29 10.47
N TYR A 363 8.00 1.85 9.34
CA TYR A 363 8.08 0.43 8.97
C TYR A 363 9.53 -0.01 8.68
N ARG A 364 9.78 -1.33 8.72
CA ARG A 364 11.12 -1.90 8.49
C ARG A 364 11.51 -1.94 7.01
N THR A 365 10.53 -2.06 6.11
CA THR A 365 10.73 -2.16 4.65
C THR A 365 9.65 -1.41 3.88
N ASN A 366 9.99 -0.79 2.74
CA ASN A 366 9.03 -0.05 1.89
C ASN A 366 7.85 -0.89 1.44
N ALA A 367 8.00 -2.22 1.28
CA ALA A 367 6.91 -3.10 0.88
C ALA A 367 5.71 -3.08 1.86
N GLN A 368 5.93 -2.69 3.12
CA GLN A 368 4.85 -2.52 4.10
C GLN A 368 3.98 -1.28 3.82
N SER A 369 4.49 -0.23 3.14
CA SER A 369 3.78 1.04 2.98
C SER A 369 2.39 0.85 2.37
N ARG A 370 2.31 0.01 1.32
CA ARG A 370 1.12 -0.22 0.49
C ARG A 370 -0.17 -0.43 1.30
N ILE A 371 -0.10 -1.20 2.39
CA ILE A 371 -1.30 -1.56 3.17
C ILE A 371 -1.77 -0.36 4.00
N PHE A 372 -0.83 0.37 4.60
CA PHE A 372 -1.13 1.60 5.34
C PHE A 372 -1.59 2.72 4.38
N GLU A 373 -0.98 2.86 3.21
CA GLU A 373 -1.44 3.78 2.16
C GLU A 373 -2.90 3.51 1.76
N GLU A 374 -3.26 2.24 1.57
CA GLU A 374 -4.61 1.83 1.22
C GLU A 374 -5.60 2.14 2.36
N ALA A 375 -5.23 1.84 3.61
CA ALA A 375 -6.05 2.13 4.79
C ALA A 375 -6.24 3.64 5.01
N LEU A 376 -5.18 4.46 4.89
CA LEU A 376 -5.25 5.92 5.00
C LEU A 376 -6.10 6.51 3.86
N ARG A 377 -5.88 6.07 2.61
CA ARG A 377 -6.66 6.51 1.44
C ARG A 377 -8.15 6.20 1.59
N LYS A 378 -8.50 4.98 2.01
CA LYS A 378 -9.90 4.58 2.27
C LYS A 378 -10.55 5.35 3.43
N LYS A 379 -9.76 5.95 4.31
CA LYS A 379 -10.20 6.83 5.40
C LYS A 379 -10.17 8.33 5.04
N ASN A 380 -9.81 8.67 3.80
CA ASN A 380 -9.55 10.05 3.35
C ASN A 380 -8.52 10.79 4.22
N ILE A 381 -7.57 10.05 4.82
CA ILE A 381 -6.47 10.64 5.59
C ILE A 381 -5.36 11.02 4.59
N PRO A 382 -4.99 12.31 4.49
CA PRO A 382 -3.92 12.74 3.61
C PRO A 382 -2.57 12.23 4.15
N TYR A 383 -1.70 11.75 3.26
CA TYR A 383 -0.44 11.11 3.64
C TYR A 383 0.69 11.44 2.66
N LYS A 384 1.94 11.25 3.11
CA LYS A 384 3.16 11.44 2.32
C LYS A 384 4.17 10.33 2.59
N ILE A 385 4.78 9.77 1.54
CA ILE A 385 5.76 8.68 1.63
C ILE A 385 7.16 9.19 1.35
N TYR A 386 8.13 8.79 2.17
CA TYR A 386 9.56 8.97 1.91
C TYR A 386 10.22 7.64 1.59
N GLY A 387 11.09 7.59 0.56
CA GLY A 387 11.71 6.36 0.06
C GLY A 387 10.96 5.69 -1.10
N GLY A 388 10.14 6.44 -1.83
CA GLY A 388 9.51 5.98 -3.07
C GLY A 388 10.48 5.99 -4.27
N LEU A 389 9.96 6.09 -5.49
CA LEU A 389 10.82 6.44 -6.62
C LEU A 389 11.07 7.95 -6.59
N SER A 390 12.30 8.34 -6.26
CA SER A 390 12.72 9.74 -6.18
C SER A 390 12.37 10.54 -7.45
N PHE A 391 12.15 11.85 -7.31
CA PHE A 391 11.89 12.74 -8.44
C PHE A 391 12.98 12.62 -9.52
N TYR A 392 14.26 12.70 -9.12
CA TYR A 392 15.42 12.54 -10.01
C TYR A 392 15.64 11.10 -10.53
N GLN A 393 14.85 10.13 -10.08
CA GLN A 393 14.87 8.76 -10.61
C GLN A 393 13.77 8.50 -11.65
N ARG A 394 12.82 9.44 -11.84
CA ARG A 394 11.78 9.34 -12.87
C ARG A 394 12.41 9.33 -14.27
N LYS A 395 11.77 8.64 -15.21
CA LYS A 395 12.37 8.33 -16.52
C LYS A 395 12.70 9.62 -17.28
N GLU A 396 11.70 10.48 -17.45
CA GLU A 396 11.76 11.75 -18.16
C GLU A 396 12.79 12.72 -17.54
N ILE A 397 12.88 12.74 -16.19
CA ILE A 397 13.88 13.54 -15.48
C ILE A 397 15.29 13.02 -15.77
N LYS A 398 15.51 11.71 -15.67
CA LYS A 398 16.79 11.09 -15.99
C LYS A 398 17.18 11.21 -17.46
N ASP A 399 16.20 11.23 -18.37
CA ASP A 399 16.44 11.44 -19.81
C ASP A 399 17.02 12.85 -20.05
N ILE A 400 16.48 13.89 -19.37
CA ILE A 400 16.99 15.27 -19.43
C ILE A 400 18.34 15.42 -18.70
N VAL A 401 18.46 14.88 -17.48
CA VAL A 401 19.72 14.91 -16.70
C VAL A 401 20.87 14.20 -17.44
N ALA A 402 20.59 13.22 -18.28
CA ALA A 402 21.60 12.62 -19.15
C ALA A 402 22.06 13.56 -20.29
N TYR A 403 21.22 14.47 -20.82
CA TYR A 403 21.71 15.57 -21.68
C TYR A 403 22.59 16.55 -20.89
N PHE A 404 22.19 16.91 -19.67
CA PHE A 404 23.00 17.79 -18.81
C PHE A 404 24.39 17.17 -18.55
N ARG A 405 24.43 15.86 -18.21
CA ARG A 405 25.68 15.10 -18.06
C ARG A 405 26.52 15.08 -19.33
N MET A 406 25.93 14.79 -20.50
CA MET A 406 26.66 14.80 -21.78
C MET A 406 27.19 16.19 -22.18
N THR A 407 26.53 17.25 -21.72
CA THR A 407 26.99 18.64 -21.93
C THR A 407 28.18 18.98 -21.02
N VAL A 408 28.24 18.44 -19.81
CA VAL A 408 29.35 18.68 -18.87
C VAL A 408 30.53 17.74 -19.12
N ASN A 409 30.25 16.45 -19.33
CA ASN A 409 31.19 15.39 -19.62
C ASN A 409 30.64 14.50 -20.77
N PRO A 410 31.11 14.69 -22.01
CA PRO A 410 30.62 13.88 -23.12
C PRO A 410 31.17 12.44 -23.12
N HIS A 411 32.17 12.11 -22.30
CA HIS A 411 32.71 10.74 -22.21
C HIS A 411 31.81 9.80 -21.39
N ASP A 412 30.77 10.32 -20.73
CA ASP A 412 29.81 9.59 -19.91
C ASP A 412 29.04 8.52 -20.71
N GLU A 413 29.47 7.27 -20.55
CA GLU A 413 28.95 6.13 -21.30
C GLU A 413 27.47 5.84 -21.02
N GLU A 414 27.01 5.96 -19.76
CA GLU A 414 25.62 5.64 -19.40
C GLU A 414 24.66 6.76 -19.82
N ALA A 415 25.10 8.03 -19.73
CA ALA A 415 24.33 9.15 -20.26
C ALA A 415 24.19 9.05 -21.79
N LEU A 416 25.28 8.79 -22.52
CA LEU A 416 25.27 8.62 -23.97
C LEU A 416 24.30 7.52 -24.41
N LYS A 417 24.40 6.31 -23.83
CA LYS A 417 23.50 5.17 -24.13
C LYS A 417 22.03 5.56 -23.97
N ARG A 418 21.72 6.37 -22.96
CA ARG A 418 20.36 6.79 -22.63
C ARG A 418 19.77 7.73 -23.67
N ILE A 419 20.53 8.73 -24.13
CA ILE A 419 19.99 9.84 -24.94
C ILE A 419 20.26 9.75 -26.44
N ILE A 420 21.24 8.96 -26.89
CA ILE A 420 21.67 8.93 -28.30
C ILE A 420 20.51 8.65 -29.28
N ASN A 421 19.52 7.88 -28.84
CA ASN A 421 18.31 7.57 -29.60
C ASN A 421 17.01 7.98 -28.88
N TYR A 422 17.07 8.93 -27.94
CA TYR A 422 15.89 9.54 -27.32
C TYR A 422 15.96 11.08 -27.36
N PRO A 423 15.02 11.79 -28.03
CA PRO A 423 14.00 11.27 -28.95
C PRO A 423 14.57 10.43 -30.09
N SER A 424 13.71 9.67 -30.79
CA SER A 424 14.16 8.68 -31.79
C SER A 424 14.93 9.33 -32.94
N ARG A 425 16.19 8.92 -33.13
CA ARG A 425 17.10 9.37 -34.21
C ARG A 425 17.42 8.25 -35.20
N GLY A 426 16.89 7.05 -34.97
CA GLY A 426 17.18 5.86 -35.75
C GLY A 426 18.62 5.38 -35.60
N ILE A 427 19.16 5.47 -34.37
CA ILE A 427 20.44 4.90 -33.92
C ILE A 427 20.12 3.75 -32.96
N GLY A 428 19.85 2.56 -33.50
CA GLY A 428 19.38 1.41 -32.71
C GLY A 428 20.50 0.61 -32.00
N ASP A 429 20.10 -0.35 -31.18
CA ASP A 429 20.97 -1.23 -30.37
C ASP A 429 22.12 -1.89 -31.15
N THR A 430 21.90 -2.22 -32.43
CA THR A 430 22.93 -2.81 -33.31
C THR A 430 24.07 -1.84 -33.61
N THR A 431 23.79 -0.54 -33.66
CA THR A 431 24.79 0.53 -33.81
C THR A 431 25.51 0.78 -32.49
N LEU A 432 24.75 0.87 -31.39
CA LEU A 432 25.31 1.00 -30.04
C LEU A 432 26.28 -0.13 -29.69
N ARG A 433 25.92 -1.39 -30.01
CA ARG A 433 26.82 -2.54 -29.82
C ARG A 433 28.12 -2.39 -30.62
N LYS A 434 28.06 -1.98 -31.90
CA LYS A 434 29.25 -1.75 -32.74
C LYS A 434 30.14 -0.63 -32.19
N ILE A 435 29.54 0.44 -31.66
CA ILE A 435 30.27 1.54 -31.00
C ILE A 435 30.98 1.01 -29.75
N GLY A 436 30.32 0.19 -28.92
CA GLY A 436 30.92 -0.46 -27.74
C GLY A 436 32.06 -1.42 -28.09
N GLU A 437 31.85 -2.31 -29.06
CA GLU A 437 32.88 -3.24 -29.57
C GLU A 437 34.12 -2.48 -30.08
N CYS A 438 33.90 -1.40 -30.83
CA CYS A 438 34.96 -0.52 -31.34
C CYS A 438 35.70 0.22 -30.19
N ALA A 439 34.97 0.82 -29.26
CA ALA A 439 35.54 1.55 -28.13
C ALA A 439 36.40 0.65 -27.23
N THR A 440 35.93 -0.57 -26.96
CA THR A 440 36.70 -1.59 -26.22
C THR A 440 37.95 -2.02 -26.99
N LYS A 441 37.84 -2.30 -28.29
CA LYS A 441 38.99 -2.67 -29.14
C LYS A 441 40.08 -1.58 -29.16
N HIS A 442 39.69 -0.31 -29.19
CA HIS A 442 40.61 0.82 -29.25
C HIS A 442 40.94 1.44 -27.88
N SER A 443 40.39 0.89 -26.78
CA SER A 443 40.57 1.38 -25.39
C SER A 443 40.18 2.85 -25.18
N VAL A 444 39.24 3.36 -25.96
CA VAL A 444 38.72 4.75 -25.92
C VAL A 444 37.31 4.80 -25.30
N SER A 445 36.75 5.99 -25.11
CA SER A 445 35.35 6.16 -24.70
C SER A 445 34.40 5.96 -25.89
N LEU A 446 33.12 5.69 -25.61
CA LEU A 446 32.09 5.59 -26.66
C LEU A 446 31.99 6.91 -27.46
N TRP A 447 32.13 8.05 -26.79
CA TRP A 447 32.05 9.37 -27.42
C TRP A 447 33.19 9.66 -28.38
N GLN A 448 34.40 9.15 -28.13
CA GLN A 448 35.51 9.28 -29.09
C GLN A 448 35.19 8.55 -30.40
N VAL A 449 34.56 7.37 -30.32
CA VAL A 449 34.09 6.61 -31.49
C VAL A 449 32.91 7.30 -32.19
N VAL A 450 32.02 7.97 -31.46
CA VAL A 450 30.93 8.79 -32.05
C VAL A 450 31.46 10.07 -32.70
N SER A 451 32.50 10.68 -32.12
CA SER A 451 33.09 11.95 -32.55
C SER A 451 33.91 11.87 -33.83
N ASP A 452 34.56 10.72 -34.06
CA ASP A 452 35.28 10.39 -35.28
C ASP A 452 35.11 8.90 -35.66
N PRO A 453 33.94 8.50 -36.18
CA PRO A 453 33.67 7.10 -36.49
C PRO A 453 34.59 6.52 -37.59
N LEU A 454 35.19 7.39 -38.43
CA LEU A 454 36.04 6.99 -39.53
C LEU A 454 37.46 6.66 -39.06
N ALA A 455 38.05 7.47 -38.18
CA ALA A 455 39.39 7.18 -37.62
C ALA A 455 39.43 5.86 -36.83
N TYR A 456 38.34 5.52 -36.13
CA TYR A 456 38.22 4.24 -35.41
C TYR A 456 37.68 3.08 -36.28
N ALA A 457 37.49 3.29 -37.59
CA ALA A 457 37.00 2.31 -38.56
C ALA A 457 35.66 1.63 -38.14
N LEU A 458 34.71 2.43 -37.65
CA LEU A 458 33.39 1.95 -37.23
C LEU A 458 32.60 1.38 -38.43
N SER A 459 32.28 0.09 -38.38
CA SER A 459 31.61 -0.64 -39.48
C SER A 459 30.09 -0.32 -39.56
N VAL A 460 29.72 0.88 -40.00
CA VAL A 460 28.34 1.33 -40.22
C VAL A 460 28.15 1.93 -41.62
N ASN A 461 26.89 2.13 -42.05
CA ASN A 461 26.59 2.74 -43.35
C ASN A 461 26.59 4.28 -43.28
N ASN A 462 26.69 4.94 -44.43
CA ASN A 462 26.77 6.41 -44.50
C ASN A 462 25.61 7.12 -43.79
N GLY A 463 24.37 6.64 -43.98
CA GLY A 463 23.21 7.23 -43.29
C GLY A 463 23.21 7.05 -41.76
N THR A 464 24.01 6.14 -41.22
CA THR A 464 24.30 6.07 -39.77
C THR A 464 25.42 7.01 -39.36
N LEU A 465 26.45 7.19 -40.22
CA LEU A 465 27.49 8.21 -39.99
C LEU A 465 26.89 9.62 -39.91
N ASP A 466 25.99 9.97 -40.84
CA ASP A 466 25.30 11.27 -40.84
C ASP A 466 24.48 11.48 -39.56
N LYS A 467 23.79 10.45 -39.07
CA LYS A 467 23.04 10.52 -37.80
C LYS A 467 23.94 10.70 -36.58
N LEU A 468 25.08 10.00 -36.54
CA LEU A 468 26.07 10.14 -35.46
C LEU A 468 26.69 11.54 -35.48
N LYS A 469 27.00 12.07 -36.67
CA LYS A 469 27.47 13.45 -36.87
C LYS A 469 26.44 14.47 -36.36
N ASN A 470 25.17 14.37 -36.76
CA ASN A 470 24.13 15.30 -36.32
C ASN A 470 23.92 15.25 -34.80
N PHE A 471 24.02 14.07 -34.17
CA PHE A 471 23.97 13.94 -32.71
C PHE A 471 25.20 14.56 -32.04
N LYS A 472 26.39 14.39 -32.63
CA LYS A 472 27.63 15.02 -32.15
C LYS A 472 27.51 16.54 -32.16
N GLU A 473 27.13 17.12 -33.30
CA GLU A 473 26.96 18.57 -33.48
C GLU A 473 25.94 19.17 -32.50
N LEU A 474 24.84 18.44 -32.21
CA LEU A 474 23.87 18.83 -31.18
C LEU A 474 24.52 18.95 -29.79
N ILE A 475 25.25 17.92 -29.33
CA ILE A 475 25.90 17.93 -28.02
C ILE A 475 27.02 18.96 -27.97
N ASP A 476 27.85 19.08 -29.01
CA ASP A 476 28.91 20.10 -29.07
C ASP A 476 28.34 21.52 -29.00
N SER A 477 27.18 21.81 -29.62
CA SER A 477 26.53 23.12 -29.48
C SER A 477 26.05 23.45 -28.05
N PHE A 478 25.69 22.42 -27.26
CA PHE A 478 25.39 22.61 -25.83
C PHE A 478 26.64 22.84 -25.00
N ARG A 479 27.75 22.19 -25.36
CA ARG A 479 29.05 22.34 -24.69
C ARG A 479 29.62 23.74 -24.89
N GLU A 480 29.53 24.28 -26.10
CA GLU A 480 29.88 25.68 -26.40
C GLU A 480 29.00 26.66 -25.60
N ALA A 481 27.67 26.47 -25.62
CA ALA A 481 26.74 27.29 -24.85
C ALA A 481 26.96 27.24 -23.33
N ALA A 482 27.58 26.17 -22.80
CA ALA A 482 27.88 26.00 -21.39
C ALA A 482 29.07 26.84 -20.89
N GLU A 483 29.82 27.49 -21.78
CA GLU A 483 30.89 28.41 -21.39
C GLU A 483 30.37 29.85 -21.18
N GLU A 484 29.20 30.19 -21.73
CA GLU A 484 28.62 31.54 -21.69
C GLU A 484 27.36 31.67 -20.80
N LYS A 485 26.69 30.57 -20.47
CA LYS A 485 25.37 30.58 -19.82
C LYS A 485 25.38 30.01 -18.39
N ASN A 486 24.47 30.55 -17.56
CA ASN A 486 24.12 29.94 -16.27
C ASN A 486 23.39 28.58 -16.47
N ALA A 487 23.22 27.84 -15.38
CA ALA A 487 22.59 26.52 -15.41
C ALA A 487 21.15 26.53 -15.95
N PHE A 488 20.35 27.57 -15.66
CA PHE A 488 18.95 27.66 -16.07
C PHE A 488 18.80 27.91 -17.58
N ASP A 489 19.48 28.92 -18.12
CA ASP A 489 19.43 29.27 -19.55
C ASP A 489 19.98 28.15 -20.44
N LEU A 490 20.98 27.41 -19.94
CA LEU A 490 21.52 26.22 -20.60
C LEU A 490 20.54 25.05 -20.53
N ALA A 491 19.96 24.78 -19.36
CA ALA A 491 18.95 23.73 -19.20
C ALA A 491 17.73 23.95 -20.10
N GLU A 492 17.25 25.20 -20.19
CA GLU A 492 16.12 25.58 -21.03
C GLU A 492 16.44 25.39 -22.53
N GLN A 493 17.64 25.78 -22.96
CA GLN A 493 18.13 25.53 -24.32
C GLN A 493 18.18 24.02 -24.63
N ILE A 494 18.73 23.22 -23.72
CA ILE A 494 18.85 21.76 -23.88
C ILE A 494 17.46 21.12 -24.03
N VAL A 495 16.50 21.47 -23.17
CA VAL A 495 15.12 20.95 -23.23
C VAL A 495 14.44 21.28 -24.56
N LYS A 496 14.61 22.51 -25.05
CA LYS A 496 14.03 22.98 -26.33
C LYS A 496 14.69 22.31 -27.54
N GLN A 497 16.02 22.33 -27.64
CA GLN A 497 16.77 21.92 -28.83
C GLN A 497 17.02 20.40 -28.92
N SER A 498 17.00 19.66 -27.80
CA SER A 498 17.08 18.19 -27.80
C SER A 498 15.91 17.50 -28.51
N GLY A 499 14.79 18.21 -28.67
CA GLY A 499 13.52 17.67 -29.15
C GLY A 499 12.66 17.04 -28.04
N ILE A 500 13.12 17.00 -26.78
CA ILE A 500 12.33 16.48 -25.65
C ILE A 500 11.06 17.30 -25.47
N PHE A 501 11.15 18.65 -25.52
CA PHE A 501 9.97 19.51 -25.45
C PHE A 501 8.93 19.13 -26.53
N ALA A 502 9.35 19.00 -27.78
CA ALA A 502 8.43 18.60 -28.85
C ALA A 502 7.81 17.21 -28.61
N ALA A 503 8.58 16.23 -28.14
CA ALA A 503 8.10 14.87 -27.88
C ALA A 503 7.18 14.73 -26.66
N VAL A 504 7.30 15.62 -25.67
CA VAL A 504 6.49 15.63 -24.44
C VAL A 504 5.21 16.47 -24.61
N PHE A 505 5.23 17.50 -25.46
CA PHE A 505 4.09 18.38 -25.72
C PHE A 505 3.29 18.04 -27.01
N SER A 506 3.70 17.02 -27.80
CA SER A 506 3.01 16.65 -29.05
C SER A 506 1.66 15.95 -28.87
N ASP A 507 1.36 15.41 -27.68
CA ASP A 507 0.14 14.66 -27.38
C ASP A 507 -0.31 14.88 -25.93
N ARG A 508 -1.62 14.93 -25.70
CA ARG A 508 -2.29 15.28 -24.42
C ARG A 508 -2.78 14.06 -23.63
N THR A 509 -2.12 12.91 -23.81
CA THR A 509 -2.36 11.74 -22.96
C THR A 509 -2.02 12.04 -21.48
N PRO A 510 -2.70 11.42 -20.50
CA PRO A 510 -2.41 11.61 -19.08
C PRO A 510 -0.94 11.34 -18.70
N GLU A 511 -0.29 10.39 -19.38
CA GLU A 511 1.14 10.12 -19.19
C GLU A 511 2.01 11.31 -19.62
N ASN A 512 1.73 11.91 -20.78
CA ASN A 512 2.46 13.09 -21.23
C ASN A 512 2.15 14.33 -20.39
N LEU A 513 0.93 14.52 -19.89
CA LEU A 513 0.61 15.59 -18.94
C LEU A 513 1.48 15.48 -17.67
N SER A 514 1.60 14.28 -17.08
CA SER A 514 2.51 14.08 -15.94
C SER A 514 3.98 14.31 -16.28
N ARG A 515 4.42 13.98 -17.50
CA ARG A 515 5.78 14.32 -17.98
C ARG A 515 5.98 15.83 -18.16
N GLN A 516 4.96 16.58 -18.58
CA GLN A 516 4.99 18.04 -18.68
C GLN A 516 5.12 18.69 -17.30
N GLU A 517 4.33 18.24 -16.32
CA GLU A 517 4.43 18.66 -14.92
C GLU A 517 5.83 18.39 -14.34
N ASN A 518 6.37 17.19 -14.57
CA ASN A 518 7.69 16.81 -14.06
C ASN A 518 8.82 17.59 -14.74
N LEU A 519 8.73 17.85 -16.04
CA LEU A 519 9.68 18.72 -16.75
C LEU A 519 9.62 20.16 -16.23
N GLN A 520 8.42 20.70 -15.98
CA GLN A 520 8.26 22.04 -15.42
C GLN A 520 8.87 22.11 -14.01
N GLU A 521 8.63 21.12 -13.14
CA GLU A 521 9.21 21.10 -11.79
C GLU A 521 10.74 20.95 -11.80
N LEU A 522 11.31 20.23 -12.78
CA LEU A 522 12.76 20.20 -12.96
C LEU A 522 13.30 21.59 -13.31
N MET A 523 12.66 22.31 -14.24
CA MET A 523 13.07 23.67 -14.60
C MET A 523 12.91 24.64 -13.42
N ASN A 524 11.83 24.53 -12.65
CA ASN A 524 11.63 25.29 -11.41
C ASN A 524 12.79 25.03 -10.42
N GLY A 525 13.17 23.75 -10.23
CA GLY A 525 14.27 23.37 -9.35
C GLY A 525 15.64 23.85 -9.81
N VAL A 526 15.92 23.89 -11.12
CA VAL A 526 17.13 24.52 -11.66
C VAL A 526 17.12 26.04 -11.40
N GLN A 527 15.98 26.70 -11.60
CA GLN A 527 15.84 28.14 -11.39
C GLN A 527 16.07 28.52 -9.93
N GLU A 528 15.39 27.83 -9.00
CA GLU A 528 15.51 28.00 -7.56
C GLU A 528 16.95 27.77 -7.07
N PHE A 529 17.63 26.75 -7.62
CA PHE A 529 19.04 26.51 -7.34
C PHE A 529 19.93 27.68 -7.80
N CYS A 530 19.66 28.29 -8.95
CA CYS A 530 20.39 29.48 -9.40
C CYS A 530 20.14 30.65 -8.46
N SER A 531 18.87 31.00 -8.19
CA SER A 531 18.50 32.12 -7.33
C SER A 531 19.08 32.01 -5.91
N LEU A 532 19.00 30.83 -5.27
CA LEU A 532 19.57 30.60 -3.94
C LEU A 532 21.09 30.79 -3.92
N ARG A 533 21.80 30.37 -4.98
CA ARG A 533 23.25 30.51 -5.07
C ARG A 533 23.68 31.95 -5.41
N GLU A 534 22.88 32.67 -6.19
CA GLU A 534 23.05 34.10 -6.43
C GLU A 534 22.85 34.91 -5.13
N GLU A 535 21.84 34.56 -4.32
CA GLU A 535 21.62 35.12 -2.96
C GLU A 535 22.77 34.79 -1.98
N GLU A 536 23.38 33.60 -2.09
CA GLU A 536 24.64 33.26 -1.38
C GLU A 536 25.87 34.06 -1.87
N GLY A 537 25.72 34.94 -2.87
CA GLY A 537 26.77 35.81 -3.42
C GLY A 537 27.57 35.20 -4.56
N ASN A 538 27.04 34.17 -5.23
CA ASN A 538 27.73 33.42 -6.29
C ASN A 538 27.21 33.85 -7.68
N GLU A 539 27.88 34.83 -8.31
CA GLU A 539 27.42 35.53 -9.52
C GLU A 539 27.31 34.68 -10.81
N SER A 540 27.81 33.44 -10.81
CA SER A 540 27.70 32.53 -11.95
C SER A 540 27.53 31.08 -11.49
N VAL A 541 26.31 30.58 -11.63
CA VAL A 541 25.90 29.24 -11.19
C VAL A 541 25.91 28.30 -12.38
N SER A 542 26.82 27.32 -12.39
CA SER A 542 27.04 26.46 -13.55
C SER A 542 26.19 25.19 -13.52
N LEU A 543 25.95 24.57 -14.68
CA LEU A 543 25.17 23.32 -14.77
C LEU A 543 25.85 22.15 -14.05
N ILE A 544 27.18 22.16 -13.91
CA ILE A 544 27.89 21.14 -13.11
C ILE A 544 27.62 21.30 -11.62
N ASP A 545 27.41 22.52 -11.10
CA ASP A 545 27.03 22.74 -9.71
C ASP A 545 25.65 22.15 -9.41
N PHE A 546 24.69 22.35 -10.32
CA PHE A 546 23.37 21.72 -10.22
C PHE A 546 23.46 20.19 -10.31
N LEU A 547 24.27 19.63 -11.22
CA LEU A 547 24.49 18.20 -11.31
C LEU A 547 25.10 17.60 -10.03
N ASN A 548 26.01 18.33 -9.37
CA ASN A 548 26.58 17.91 -8.08
C ASN A 548 25.50 17.87 -6.98
N GLU A 549 24.64 18.88 -6.92
CA GLU A 549 23.54 18.97 -5.94
C GLU A 549 22.55 17.81 -6.11
N ILE A 550 21.99 17.61 -7.32
CA ILE A 550 21.00 16.54 -7.56
C ILE A 550 21.59 15.13 -7.43
N SER A 551 22.90 14.96 -7.67
CA SER A 551 23.58 13.69 -7.46
C SER A 551 23.72 13.36 -5.97
N LEU A 552 23.76 14.36 -5.09
CA LEU A 552 23.85 14.18 -3.65
C LEU A 552 22.49 14.23 -2.94
N ALA A 553 21.44 14.71 -3.61
CA ALA A 553 20.10 14.88 -3.08
C ALA A 553 19.41 13.55 -2.70
N THR A 554 18.67 13.58 -1.60
CA THR A 554 17.83 12.48 -1.11
C THR A 554 16.34 12.81 -1.22
N ASP A 555 15.44 11.82 -1.08
CA ASP A 555 13.99 12.06 -1.08
C ASP A 555 13.53 13.07 -0.01
N GLN A 556 14.28 13.21 1.09
CA GLN A 556 14.01 14.15 2.17
C GLN A 556 14.45 15.58 1.85
N ASP A 557 15.25 15.77 0.81
CA ASP A 557 15.78 17.08 0.45
C ASP A 557 14.81 17.92 -0.39
N ASN A 558 13.78 17.28 -0.97
CA ASN A 558 12.74 17.89 -1.84
C ASN A 558 11.51 18.43 -1.08
N ASP A 559 11.61 18.63 0.23
CA ASP A 559 10.50 19.08 1.08
C ASP A 559 10.24 20.59 0.98
N LYS A 560 9.59 21.01 -0.12
CA LYS A 560 9.12 22.40 -0.30
C LYS A 560 7.78 22.71 0.41
N GLU A 561 7.06 21.68 0.86
CA GLU A 561 5.76 21.79 1.54
C GLU A 561 5.85 21.49 3.05
N GLU A 562 6.58 22.30 3.82
CA GLU A 562 6.65 22.15 5.30
C GLU A 562 5.29 22.34 6.00
N ASN A 563 4.31 22.96 5.34
CA ASN A 563 2.99 23.28 5.90
C ASN A 563 1.82 22.41 5.39
N SER A 564 2.08 21.25 4.76
CA SER A 564 0.99 20.36 4.33
C SER A 564 0.54 19.40 5.43
N ASP A 565 -0.72 19.52 5.88
CA ASP A 565 -1.32 18.68 6.94
C ASP A 565 -1.50 17.23 6.47
N LYS A 566 -0.44 16.41 6.57
CA LYS A 566 -0.35 15.04 6.03
C LYS A 566 0.36 14.08 7.00
N VAL A 567 -0.17 12.86 7.13
CA VAL A 567 0.49 11.78 7.87
C VAL A 567 1.78 11.37 7.17
N THR A 568 2.88 11.34 7.91
CA THR A 568 4.19 10.98 7.36
C THR A 568 4.41 9.47 7.39
N MET A 569 4.83 8.87 6.28
CA MET A 569 5.09 7.44 6.14
C MET A 569 6.52 7.21 5.67
N MET A 570 7.33 6.44 6.40
CA MET A 570 8.70 6.15 5.99
C MET A 570 9.30 4.90 6.64
N THR A 571 10.48 4.48 6.18
CA THR A 571 11.24 3.46 6.91
C THR A 571 11.83 4.02 8.20
N VAL A 572 12.07 3.14 9.18
CA VAL A 572 12.82 3.52 10.40
C VAL A 572 14.20 4.09 10.08
N HIS A 573 14.86 3.62 9.02
CA HIS A 573 16.16 4.16 8.58
C HIS A 573 16.07 5.60 8.07
N ALA A 574 14.93 5.98 7.47
CA ALA A 574 14.68 7.35 7.02
C ALA A 574 14.26 8.26 8.18
N SER A 575 13.65 7.73 9.25
CA SER A 575 13.20 8.56 10.38
C SER A 575 14.33 9.06 11.28
N LYS A 576 15.55 8.57 11.10
CA LYS A 576 16.72 9.05 11.84
C LYS A 576 16.91 10.56 11.65
N GLY A 577 17.22 11.25 12.75
CA GLY A 577 17.27 12.72 12.82
C GLY A 577 15.91 13.37 13.15
N LEU A 578 14.81 12.85 12.60
CA LEU A 578 13.46 13.42 12.77
C LEU A 578 12.86 13.17 14.17
N GLU A 579 11.74 13.85 14.44
CA GLU A 579 10.89 13.73 15.63
C GLU A 579 9.42 13.99 15.24
N PHE A 580 8.49 13.34 15.95
CA PHE A 580 7.05 13.47 15.72
C PHE A 580 6.29 13.33 17.03
N THR A 581 5.20 14.07 17.18
CA THR A 581 4.36 14.04 18.39
C THR A 581 3.77 12.65 18.65
N ASN A 582 3.33 11.96 17.59
CA ASN A 582 2.71 10.63 17.65
C ASN A 582 3.37 9.67 16.62
N VAL A 583 3.89 8.53 17.08
CA VAL A 583 4.59 7.56 16.22
C VAL A 583 3.96 6.17 16.32
N PHE A 584 3.70 5.57 15.16
CA PHE A 584 3.34 4.17 14.99
C PHE A 584 4.55 3.39 14.45
N VAL A 585 4.97 2.32 15.12
CA VAL A 585 6.02 1.39 14.64
C VAL A 585 5.38 0.05 14.31
N VAL A 586 5.36 -0.31 13.02
CA VAL A 586 4.46 -1.34 12.48
C VAL A 586 5.19 -2.57 11.93
N GLY A 587 4.53 -3.73 11.98
CA GLY A 587 5.09 -5.02 11.56
C GLY A 587 6.20 -5.53 12.47
N LEU A 588 6.03 -5.42 13.79
CA LEU A 588 6.95 -5.97 14.79
C LEU A 588 6.78 -7.49 14.94
N GLU A 589 7.18 -8.18 13.88
CA GLU A 589 7.14 -9.63 13.73
C GLU A 589 8.56 -10.21 13.64
N GLU A 590 8.77 -11.43 14.13
CA GLU A 590 9.94 -12.23 13.77
C GLU A 590 10.01 -12.41 12.25
N ASP A 591 11.23 -12.46 11.68
CA ASP A 591 11.44 -12.48 10.23
C ASP A 591 10.95 -11.25 9.44
N LEU A 592 10.44 -10.21 10.12
CA LEU A 592 10.20 -8.87 9.58
C LEU A 592 11.08 -7.84 10.27
N PHE A 593 10.91 -7.69 11.59
CA PHE A 593 11.61 -6.74 12.45
C PHE A 593 11.77 -7.36 13.87
N PRO A 594 12.79 -8.21 14.10
CA PRO A 594 14.03 -8.30 13.33
C PRO A 594 13.89 -9.04 11.98
N SER A 595 14.66 -8.58 10.99
CA SER A 595 14.73 -9.21 9.67
C SER A 595 15.24 -10.65 9.72
N ALA A 596 14.68 -11.51 8.87
CA ALA A 596 15.09 -12.90 8.69
C ALA A 596 16.59 -13.08 8.39
N MET A 597 17.19 -12.09 7.73
CA MET A 597 18.61 -12.09 7.33
C MET A 597 19.56 -12.02 8.53
N CYS A 598 19.12 -11.48 9.68
CA CYS A 598 19.95 -11.20 10.85
C CYS A 598 20.08 -12.40 11.81
N LYS A 599 19.42 -13.53 11.52
CA LYS A 599 19.34 -14.69 12.44
C LYS A 599 20.69 -15.38 12.71
N SER A 600 21.69 -15.17 11.85
CA SER A 600 23.01 -15.81 11.91
C SER A 600 24.03 -15.11 12.81
N SER A 601 23.77 -13.87 13.27
CA SER A 601 24.75 -13.06 13.98
C SER A 601 24.12 -12.28 15.12
N GLU A 602 24.68 -12.39 16.33
CA GLU A 602 24.24 -11.59 17.48
C GLU A 602 24.40 -10.09 17.20
N ARG A 603 25.48 -9.68 16.52
CA ARG A 603 25.74 -8.27 16.14
C ARG A 603 24.71 -7.71 15.15
N GLU A 604 24.14 -8.54 14.29
CA GLU A 604 23.05 -8.14 13.37
C GLU A 604 21.72 -7.98 14.13
N ILE A 605 21.45 -8.84 15.11
CA ILE A 605 20.29 -8.68 16.02
C ILE A 605 20.44 -7.42 16.89
N GLU A 606 21.65 -7.12 17.39
CA GLU A 606 21.94 -5.88 18.10
C GLU A 606 21.78 -4.62 17.22
N GLU A 607 21.93 -4.73 15.90
CA GLU A 607 21.62 -3.65 14.95
C GLU A 607 20.11 -3.47 14.74
N GLU A 608 19.37 -4.55 14.51
CA GLU A 608 17.90 -4.47 14.44
C GLU A 608 17.30 -3.96 15.77
N ARG A 609 17.95 -4.22 16.91
CA ARG A 609 17.57 -3.65 18.21
C ARG A 609 17.86 -2.14 18.31
N ARG A 610 19.04 -1.68 17.84
CA ARG A 610 19.35 -0.25 17.67
C ARG A 610 18.35 0.44 16.74
N LEU A 611 17.91 -0.23 15.68
CA LEU A 611 16.91 0.27 14.76
C LEU A 611 15.55 0.47 15.45
N LEU A 612 15.07 -0.47 16.25
CA LEU A 612 13.84 -0.28 17.03
C LEU A 612 13.99 0.81 18.11
N TYR A 613 15.15 0.91 18.77
CA TYR A 613 15.46 2.03 19.67
C TYR A 613 15.35 3.39 18.97
N VAL A 614 15.90 3.52 17.75
CA VAL A 614 15.73 4.72 16.91
C VAL A 614 14.24 5.00 16.66
N ALA A 615 13.44 3.98 16.30
CA ALA A 615 12.01 4.12 16.01
C ALA A 615 11.21 4.65 17.21
N ILE A 616 11.39 4.04 18.39
CA ILE A 616 10.69 4.44 19.63
C ILE A 616 11.08 5.87 20.01
N THR A 617 12.38 6.21 19.91
CA THR A 617 12.89 7.54 20.26
C THR A 617 12.63 8.64 19.22
N ARG A 618 11.83 8.36 18.18
CA ARG A 618 11.24 9.42 17.32
C ARG A 618 10.01 10.06 17.97
N ALA A 619 9.36 9.36 18.89
CA ALA A 619 8.12 9.79 19.52
C ALA A 619 8.37 10.82 20.63
N GLU A 620 7.62 11.92 20.62
CA GLU A 620 7.60 12.89 21.72
C GLU A 620 6.59 12.49 22.80
N LYS A 621 5.31 12.36 22.43
CA LYS A 621 4.20 12.17 23.39
C LYS A 621 3.65 10.75 23.40
N ASN A 622 3.39 10.17 22.23
CA ASN A 622 2.79 8.84 22.12
C ASN A 622 3.58 7.93 21.17
N CYS A 623 3.90 6.74 21.63
CA CYS A 623 4.46 5.66 20.81
C CYS A 623 3.50 4.46 20.84
N ILE A 624 3.14 3.97 19.66
CA ILE A 624 2.28 2.81 19.46
C ILE A 624 3.06 1.80 18.61
N LEU A 625 3.09 0.55 19.07
CA LEU A 625 3.74 -0.58 18.42
C LEU A 625 2.66 -1.51 17.87
N SER A 626 2.83 -2.09 16.69
CA SER A 626 1.89 -3.08 16.15
C SER A 626 2.57 -4.27 15.49
N TYR A 627 1.87 -5.40 15.49
CA TYR A 627 2.24 -6.61 14.76
C TYR A 627 0.98 -7.33 14.23
N ALA A 628 1.13 -8.08 13.15
CA ALA A 628 0.09 -8.95 12.61
C ALA A 628 0.42 -10.44 12.85
N GLY A 629 -0.56 -11.22 13.30
CA GLY A 629 -0.41 -12.68 13.47
C GLY A 629 -0.27 -13.44 12.15
N THR A 630 -0.78 -12.87 11.05
CA THR A 630 -0.59 -13.37 9.68
C THR A 630 -0.28 -12.21 8.73
N ARG A 631 0.59 -12.45 7.73
CA ARG A 631 0.98 -11.46 6.72
C ARG A 631 1.11 -12.11 5.34
N TYR A 632 0.65 -11.43 4.30
CA TYR A 632 0.86 -11.90 2.93
C TYR A 632 2.31 -11.68 2.49
N ARG A 633 3.01 -12.77 2.18
CA ARG A 633 4.37 -12.75 1.60
C ARG A 633 4.38 -13.58 0.32
N ASN A 634 4.92 -13.01 -0.77
CA ASN A 634 5.01 -13.67 -2.08
C ASN A 634 3.69 -14.26 -2.62
N GLY A 635 2.54 -13.69 -2.22
CA GLY A 635 1.21 -14.13 -2.66
C GLY A 635 0.51 -15.17 -1.78
N SER A 636 1.14 -15.64 -0.68
CA SER A 636 0.49 -16.53 0.28
C SER A 636 0.47 -15.96 1.71
N PRO A 637 -0.58 -16.21 2.51
CA PRO A 637 -0.60 -15.85 3.92
C PRO A 637 0.43 -16.69 4.68
N THR A 638 1.27 -16.03 5.48
CA THR A 638 2.27 -16.65 6.34
C THR A 638 1.97 -16.28 7.78
N ALA A 639 2.00 -17.25 8.70
CA ALA A 639 1.88 -16.97 10.13
C ALA A 639 3.17 -16.34 10.65
N MET A 640 3.05 -15.23 11.37
CA MET A 640 4.16 -14.37 11.80
C MET A 640 4.17 -14.28 13.34
N PRO A 641 5.17 -14.86 14.03
CA PRO A 641 5.30 -14.69 15.48
C PRO A 641 5.58 -13.22 15.85
N PRO A 642 5.09 -12.72 16.99
CA PRO A 642 5.44 -11.38 17.47
C PRO A 642 6.96 -11.28 17.72
N SER A 643 7.53 -10.13 17.39
CA SER A 643 8.97 -9.86 17.52
C SER A 643 9.47 -10.10 18.95
N ARG A 644 10.64 -10.74 19.06
CA ARG A 644 11.36 -10.89 20.34
C ARG A 644 11.56 -9.57 21.08
N PHE A 645 11.67 -8.45 20.36
CA PHE A 645 11.92 -7.16 20.98
C PHE A 645 10.77 -6.68 21.88
N LEU A 646 9.54 -7.16 21.66
CA LEU A 646 8.41 -6.91 22.56
C LEU A 646 8.60 -7.59 23.94
N LYS A 647 9.45 -8.63 24.03
CA LYS A 647 9.84 -9.32 25.28
C LYS A 647 11.16 -8.81 25.86
N ASP A 648 12.00 -8.19 25.04
CA ASP A 648 13.24 -7.54 25.51
C ASP A 648 12.92 -6.28 26.34
N MET A 649 11.82 -5.58 26.04
CA MET A 649 11.32 -4.44 26.82
C MET A 649 10.64 -4.84 28.13
N ASP A 650 10.77 -3.98 29.15
CA ASP A 650 10.09 -4.16 30.44
C ASP A 650 8.59 -3.87 30.31
N SER A 651 7.76 -4.88 30.63
CA SER A 651 6.30 -4.82 30.54
C SER A 651 5.66 -3.73 31.40
N ARG A 652 6.35 -3.21 32.42
CA ARG A 652 5.86 -2.09 33.23
C ARG A 652 5.66 -0.81 32.41
N TYR A 653 6.45 -0.60 31.36
CA TYR A 653 6.35 0.55 30.46
C TYR A 653 5.46 0.31 29.23
N LEU A 654 4.97 -0.93 29.05
CA LEU A 654 4.11 -1.33 27.94
C LEU A 654 2.63 -1.42 28.38
N SER A 655 1.73 -1.22 27.42
CA SER A 655 0.33 -1.64 27.52
C SER A 655 0.11 -2.80 26.54
N LEU A 656 0.11 -4.03 27.08
CA LEU A 656 0.05 -5.27 26.31
C LEU A 656 -1.40 -5.78 26.13
N PRO A 657 -1.75 -6.39 24.97
CA PRO A 657 -3.00 -7.11 24.80
C PRO A 657 -3.10 -8.31 25.74
N SER A 658 -4.33 -8.68 26.14
CA SER A 658 -4.57 -9.77 27.11
C SER A 658 -3.96 -11.13 26.74
N ALA A 659 -3.73 -11.39 25.44
CA ALA A 659 -3.05 -12.61 24.97
C ALA A 659 -1.54 -12.67 25.29
N LEU A 660 -0.93 -11.54 25.68
CA LEU A 660 0.47 -11.44 26.11
C LEU A 660 0.63 -11.19 27.62
N ASN A 661 -0.46 -10.93 28.36
CA ASN A 661 -0.43 -10.82 29.81
C ASN A 661 -0.39 -12.23 30.43
N GLY A 662 0.81 -12.64 30.86
CA GLY A 662 1.07 -13.95 31.43
C GLY A 662 0.54 -14.18 32.86
N ASP A 663 0.07 -13.12 33.52
CA ASP A 663 -0.39 -13.12 34.92
C ASP A 663 -1.81 -12.58 35.05
N GLU A 664 -2.78 -13.49 35.21
CA GLU A 664 -3.88 -13.39 36.19
C GLU A 664 -4.75 -14.66 36.15
N ARG A 665 -4.86 -15.37 37.28
CA ARG A 665 -5.82 -16.47 37.48
C ARG A 665 -6.86 -16.02 38.51
N PRO A 666 -8.12 -15.78 38.13
CA PRO A 666 -9.18 -15.52 39.11
C PRO A 666 -9.49 -16.77 39.94
N GLU A 667 -9.39 -16.67 41.26
CA GLU A 667 -9.75 -17.74 42.18
C GLU A 667 -11.25 -18.04 42.14
N ARG A 668 -11.61 -19.32 42.21
CA ARG A 668 -13.02 -19.75 42.40
C ARG A 668 -13.36 -19.72 43.89
N ARG A 669 -14.52 -19.17 44.25
CA ARG A 669 -15.25 -19.55 45.47
C ARG A 669 -16.54 -20.28 45.10
N GLU A 670 -16.71 -21.45 45.73
CA GLU A 670 -17.89 -22.32 45.69
C GLU A 670 -19.06 -21.69 46.50
N VAL A 671 -20.32 -22.14 46.35
CA VAL A 671 -21.06 -23.12 47.19
C VAL A 671 -22.55 -22.95 46.81
N ASP A 672 -23.47 -23.92 46.68
CA ASP A 672 -23.47 -25.40 46.75
C ASP A 672 -24.59 -25.92 45.79
N ARG A 673 -24.53 -27.16 45.27
CA ARG A 673 -25.38 -28.35 45.55
C ARG A 673 -26.92 -28.21 45.45
N PHE A 674 -27.71 -29.23 45.05
CA PHE A 674 -27.49 -30.69 45.05
C PHE A 674 -28.25 -31.43 43.94
N SER A 675 -27.80 -32.66 43.66
CA SER A 675 -28.49 -33.79 42.96
C SER A 675 -28.31 -33.82 41.44
N SER A 676 -28.04 -34.97 40.77
CA SER A 676 -27.56 -36.30 41.20
C SER A 676 -27.01 -37.10 39.99
N GLY A 677 -26.22 -38.15 40.25
CA GLY A 677 -25.85 -39.18 39.25
C GLY A 677 -24.35 -39.41 39.06
N ASN A 678 -23.79 -40.40 39.76
CA ASN A 678 -22.42 -40.93 39.54
C ASN A 678 -22.31 -41.65 38.16
N VAL A 679 -21.14 -41.79 37.53
CA VAL A 679 -20.02 -42.68 37.92
C VAL A 679 -18.61 -42.12 37.56
N PHE A 680 -17.69 -42.21 38.51
CA PHE A 680 -16.24 -41.93 38.44
C PHE A 680 -15.46 -43.12 37.79
N SER A 681 -14.23 -43.00 37.28
CA SER A 681 -13.00 -42.48 37.92
C SER A 681 -11.95 -42.09 36.86
N ARG A 682 -11.34 -40.90 36.94
CA ARG A 682 -10.07 -40.57 37.65
C ARG A 682 -8.85 -41.43 37.28
N VAL A 683 -7.88 -40.80 36.63
CA VAL A 683 -6.46 -40.86 37.03
C VAL A 683 -5.93 -39.42 37.07
N HIS A 684 -5.04 -39.12 38.02
CA HIS A 684 -4.32 -37.86 38.11
C HIS A 684 -2.83 -38.15 38.32
N SER A 685 -1.98 -37.26 37.79
CA SER A 685 -0.55 -37.08 38.11
C SER A 685 0.39 -38.31 38.01
N ARG A 686 1.31 -38.27 37.04
CA ARG A 686 2.76 -38.00 37.24
C ARG A 686 3.46 -37.99 35.87
N GLN A 687 4.13 -36.90 35.50
CA GLN A 687 5.55 -36.65 35.77
C GLN A 687 6.44 -37.48 34.82
N TRP A 688 7.04 -36.83 33.83
CA TRP A 688 8.12 -37.41 33.01
C TRP A 688 9.46 -37.10 33.66
N SER A 689 10.29 -38.13 33.81
CA SER A 689 11.71 -38.02 34.16
C SER A 689 12.46 -39.17 33.51
N ASP A 690 13.50 -38.82 32.75
CA ASP A 690 14.74 -39.54 32.41
C ASP A 690 14.84 -41.07 32.27
N GLY A 691 15.74 -41.46 31.37
CA GLY A 691 16.31 -42.82 31.26
C GLY A 691 15.79 -43.57 30.04
N GLN A 692 16.43 -43.47 28.88
CA GLN A 692 17.65 -44.17 28.42
C GLN A 692 17.38 -45.54 27.81
N ASP A 693 18.20 -45.82 26.78
CA ASP A 693 18.37 -47.08 26.05
C ASP A 693 17.16 -47.58 25.22
N SER A 694 17.26 -47.65 23.88
CA SER A 694 18.12 -48.54 23.08
C SER A 694 17.78 -50.03 23.35
N VAL A 695 17.57 -50.91 22.36
CA VAL A 695 18.30 -51.11 21.10
C VAL A 695 17.36 -51.62 19.98
N ASN A 696 17.80 -51.47 18.72
CA ASN A 696 17.35 -52.25 17.55
C ASN A 696 16.97 -53.72 17.85
N LEU A 697 16.08 -54.31 17.04
CA LEU A 697 16.44 -55.50 16.24
C LEU A 697 15.40 -55.85 15.14
N LYS A 698 15.84 -55.66 13.89
CA LYS A 698 15.58 -56.48 12.69
C LYS A 698 14.16 -57.00 12.45
N ALA A 699 13.51 -56.27 11.54
CA ALA A 699 12.48 -56.79 10.66
C ALA A 699 12.79 -58.17 10.05
N LYS A 700 11.80 -59.07 10.10
CA LYS A 700 11.45 -59.99 9.01
C LYS A 700 9.93 -60.20 9.02
N LYS A 701 9.31 -60.01 7.85
CA LYS A 701 7.87 -60.15 7.56
C LYS A 701 7.64 -61.36 6.65
N SER A 702 6.36 -61.66 6.40
CA SER A 702 5.79 -62.60 5.40
C SER A 702 5.62 -64.04 5.96
N ASP A 703 4.52 -64.77 5.75
CA ASP A 703 3.25 -64.60 4.99
C ASP A 703 2.07 -65.28 5.76
N LEU A 704 0.77 -65.28 5.40
CA LEU A 704 -0.02 -65.07 4.16
C LEU A 704 -1.29 -64.24 4.51
N TYR A 705 -2.26 -63.85 3.67
CA TYR A 705 -2.58 -63.99 2.23
C TYR A 705 -2.76 -62.56 1.64
N ASN A 706 -2.45 -62.24 0.36
CA ASN A 706 -3.02 -62.62 -0.95
C ASN A 706 -4.44 -62.06 -1.24
N SER A 707 -4.74 -61.45 -2.41
CA SER A 707 -3.96 -61.24 -3.66
C SER A 707 -4.67 -60.25 -4.62
N GLU A 708 -4.06 -59.53 -5.60
CA GLU A 708 -2.65 -59.26 -5.93
C GLU A 708 -2.45 -58.02 -6.88
N GLN A 709 -1.35 -57.28 -6.66
CA GLN A 709 -0.39 -56.68 -7.60
C GLN A 709 -0.79 -55.89 -8.90
N TYR A 710 -0.70 -54.56 -8.82
CA TYR A 710 0.24 -53.65 -9.56
C TYR A 710 1.34 -54.30 -10.47
N ARG A 711 1.93 -53.73 -11.55
CA ARG A 711 2.37 -52.32 -11.83
C ARG A 711 2.81 -52.11 -13.33
N PRO A 712 3.58 -51.07 -13.80
CA PRO A 712 3.22 -50.27 -15.01
C PRO A 712 4.29 -50.21 -16.14
N LEU A 713 4.09 -49.37 -17.18
CA LEU A 713 5.07 -48.38 -17.76
C LEU A 713 4.66 -47.79 -19.15
N THR A 714 4.67 -46.45 -19.25
CA THR A 714 5.22 -45.55 -20.32
C THR A 714 5.01 -45.75 -21.85
N ARG A 715 4.16 -44.88 -22.44
CA ARG A 715 4.30 -44.00 -23.66
C ARG A 715 4.40 -44.56 -25.13
N MET A 716 3.91 -43.72 -26.07
CA MET A 716 4.00 -43.70 -27.56
C MET A 716 3.04 -44.64 -28.33
N GLU A 717 2.43 -44.30 -29.48
CA GLU A 717 2.28 -43.03 -30.23
C GLU A 717 1.11 -43.15 -31.26
N GLN A 718 0.68 -42.03 -31.88
CA GLN A 718 -0.07 -41.92 -33.17
C GLN A 718 -1.41 -42.70 -33.30
N ALA A 719 -2.57 -42.03 -33.33
CA ALA A 719 -3.18 -41.35 -34.49
C ALA A 719 -3.64 -42.29 -35.63
N VAL A 720 -4.95 -42.25 -35.98
CA VAL A 720 -5.53 -42.11 -37.34
C VAL A 720 -7.06 -42.35 -37.31
N SER A 721 -7.83 -41.26 -37.48
CA SER A 721 -9.22 -41.21 -38.01
C SER A 721 -10.35 -41.94 -37.23
N LYS A 722 -11.63 -41.55 -37.31
CA LYS A 722 -12.30 -40.56 -38.17
C LYS A 722 -13.61 -40.05 -37.53
N GLU A 723 -14.00 -38.85 -37.95
CA GLU A 723 -15.35 -38.23 -37.97
C GLU A 723 -16.53 -39.21 -37.74
N THR A 724 -17.54 -38.96 -36.92
CA THR A 724 -18.32 -37.73 -36.68
C THR A 724 -18.86 -37.06 -37.95
N SER A 725 -19.97 -37.56 -38.50
CA SER A 725 -21.01 -36.67 -39.05
C SER A 725 -22.36 -37.41 -39.14
N GLY A 726 -23.46 -36.67 -39.12
CA GLY A 726 -24.73 -37.18 -39.64
C GLY A 726 -25.93 -37.21 -38.67
N THR A 727 -26.35 -36.03 -38.23
CA THR A 727 -27.78 -35.64 -38.19
C THR A 727 -28.79 -36.54 -37.45
N LEU A 728 -29.43 -36.01 -36.42
CA LEU A 728 -30.90 -36.12 -36.30
C LEU A 728 -31.49 -34.86 -35.66
N LYS A 729 -32.65 -34.45 -36.18
CA LYS A 729 -33.32 -33.18 -35.86
C LYS A 729 -34.29 -33.34 -34.69
N GLN A 730 -34.59 -32.22 -34.04
CA GLN A 730 -35.83 -31.87 -33.33
C GLN A 730 -36.92 -32.96 -33.21
N ILE A 731 -37.26 -33.32 -31.99
CA ILE A 731 -38.62 -33.74 -31.62
C ILE A 731 -39.23 -32.64 -30.74
N GLY A 732 -39.68 -31.56 -31.39
CA GLY A 732 -40.58 -30.50 -30.89
C GLY A 732 -40.20 -29.73 -29.61
N ASN A 733 -39.58 -28.55 -29.74
CA ASN A 733 -39.51 -27.38 -28.82
C ASN A 733 -39.41 -27.59 -27.28
N ILE A 734 -39.05 -28.78 -26.79
CA ILE A 734 -39.00 -29.12 -25.37
C ILE A 734 -37.59 -29.51 -24.97
N GLN A 735 -37.14 -28.92 -23.88
CA GLN A 735 -35.87 -29.21 -23.21
C GLN A 735 -36.12 -29.32 -21.70
N VAL A 736 -35.14 -29.83 -20.95
CA VAL A 736 -35.17 -29.72 -19.48
C VAL A 736 -35.20 -28.23 -19.11
N GLY A 737 -36.11 -27.83 -18.22
CA GLY A 737 -36.46 -26.44 -17.92
C GLY A 737 -37.61 -25.85 -18.75
N SER A 738 -38.13 -26.56 -19.77
CA SER A 738 -39.34 -26.12 -20.48
C SER A 738 -40.57 -26.20 -19.57
N VAL A 739 -41.36 -25.13 -19.54
CA VAL A 739 -42.65 -25.10 -18.84
C VAL A 739 -43.75 -25.57 -19.79
N ILE A 740 -44.56 -26.53 -19.37
CA ILE A 740 -45.67 -27.07 -20.15
C ILE A 740 -46.97 -27.00 -19.35
N ARG A 741 -48.11 -27.04 -20.04
CA ARG A 741 -49.45 -27.18 -19.45
C ARG A 741 -50.11 -28.44 -19.98
N HIS A 742 -50.26 -29.44 -19.13
CA HIS A 742 -50.88 -30.73 -19.44
C HIS A 742 -52.36 -30.74 -19.06
N ASP A 743 -53.23 -31.18 -19.97
CA ASP A 743 -54.70 -31.07 -19.85
C ASP A 743 -55.25 -31.61 -18.53
N ARG A 744 -54.63 -32.67 -17.99
CA ARG A 744 -55.05 -33.34 -16.74
C ARG A 744 -54.30 -32.90 -15.47
N PHE A 745 -53.08 -32.37 -15.60
CA PHE A 745 -52.17 -32.17 -14.46
C PHE A 745 -51.82 -30.69 -14.23
N GLY A 746 -52.32 -29.79 -15.08
CA GLY A 746 -52.06 -28.37 -14.97
C GLY A 746 -50.68 -28.01 -15.51
N ARG A 747 -50.09 -26.95 -14.95
CA ARG A 747 -48.78 -26.44 -15.33
C ARG A 747 -47.67 -27.19 -14.61
N GLY A 748 -46.57 -27.44 -15.31
CA GLY A 748 -45.40 -28.09 -14.74
C GLY A 748 -44.14 -27.87 -15.56
N GLU A 749 -42.98 -28.06 -14.93
CA GLU A 749 -41.66 -27.87 -15.52
C GLU A 749 -41.01 -29.21 -15.83
N VAL A 750 -40.43 -29.36 -17.03
CA VAL A 750 -39.74 -30.58 -17.45
C VAL A 750 -38.40 -30.68 -16.72
N ILE A 751 -38.24 -31.70 -15.87
CA ILE A 751 -37.06 -31.91 -15.02
C ILE A 751 -36.09 -32.96 -15.57
N ASP A 752 -36.53 -33.81 -16.49
CA ASP A 752 -35.72 -34.84 -17.16
C ASP A 752 -36.34 -35.21 -18.52
N ILE A 753 -35.51 -35.61 -19.48
CA ILE A 753 -35.94 -36.20 -20.75
C ILE A 753 -35.07 -37.44 -20.99
N SER A 754 -35.70 -38.62 -21.05
CA SER A 754 -34.98 -39.89 -21.14
C SER A 754 -35.66 -40.90 -22.08
N GLY A 755 -34.83 -41.69 -22.78
CA GLY A 755 -35.25 -42.57 -23.87
C GLY A 755 -35.09 -41.94 -25.26
N ASP A 756 -35.34 -42.73 -26.30
CA ASP A 756 -35.06 -42.36 -27.70
C ASP A 756 -36.28 -42.64 -28.60
N GLY A 757 -36.46 -41.83 -29.65
CA GLY A 757 -37.59 -41.89 -30.58
C GLY A 757 -38.99 -41.89 -29.94
N ASP A 758 -39.93 -42.64 -30.53
CA ASP A 758 -41.36 -42.70 -30.16
C ASP A 758 -41.67 -43.22 -28.73
N ASN A 759 -40.65 -43.63 -27.98
CA ASN A 759 -40.77 -44.09 -26.60
C ASN A 759 -40.09 -43.16 -25.58
N ALA A 760 -39.66 -41.96 -26.00
CA ALA A 760 -39.15 -40.92 -25.11
C ALA A 760 -40.14 -40.60 -23.97
N LYS A 761 -39.58 -40.36 -22.79
CA LYS A 761 -40.30 -39.99 -21.58
C LYS A 761 -39.81 -38.64 -21.08
N ILE A 762 -40.73 -37.86 -20.55
CA ILE A 762 -40.44 -36.61 -19.87
C ILE A 762 -40.81 -36.73 -18.38
N GLY A 763 -39.86 -36.43 -17.51
CA GLY A 763 -40.13 -36.17 -16.10
C GLY A 763 -40.62 -34.74 -15.97
N VAL A 764 -41.77 -34.52 -15.34
CA VAL A 764 -42.37 -33.19 -15.18
C VAL A 764 -42.80 -32.98 -13.73
N GLU A 765 -42.36 -31.89 -13.13
CA GLU A 765 -42.82 -31.43 -11.81
C GLU A 765 -44.07 -30.55 -12.01
N PHE A 766 -45.25 -31.05 -11.63
CA PHE A 766 -46.51 -30.30 -11.77
C PHE A 766 -46.86 -29.54 -10.49
N GLU A 767 -47.19 -28.25 -10.63
CA GLU A 767 -47.44 -27.30 -9.53
C GLU A 767 -48.43 -27.85 -8.48
N ASN A 768 -49.45 -28.62 -8.89
CA ASN A 768 -50.54 -29.12 -8.03
C ASN A 768 -50.52 -30.64 -7.75
N VAL A 769 -49.63 -31.42 -8.39
CA VAL A 769 -49.67 -32.90 -8.35
C VAL A 769 -48.28 -33.58 -8.28
N GLY A 770 -47.21 -32.79 -8.21
CA GLY A 770 -45.83 -33.24 -8.06
C GLY A 770 -45.28 -33.98 -9.28
N LYS A 771 -44.09 -34.59 -9.11
CA LYS A 771 -43.38 -35.33 -10.16
C LYS A 771 -44.26 -36.41 -10.81
N LYS A 772 -44.40 -36.34 -12.13
CA LYS A 772 -44.96 -37.38 -12.99
C LYS A 772 -44.03 -37.65 -14.16
N GLN A 773 -43.94 -38.92 -14.55
CA GLN A 773 -43.28 -39.37 -15.77
C GLN A 773 -44.34 -39.59 -16.85
N LEU A 774 -44.17 -38.94 -18.00
CA LEU A 774 -45.12 -38.97 -19.11
C LEU A 774 -44.44 -39.51 -20.37
N LEU A 775 -45.07 -40.44 -21.10
CA LEU A 775 -44.60 -40.82 -22.43
C LEU A 775 -44.99 -39.75 -23.45
N LEU A 776 -44.00 -39.24 -24.18
CA LEU A 776 -44.13 -38.07 -25.05
C LEU A 776 -45.23 -38.26 -26.12
N LYS A 777 -45.39 -39.47 -26.67
CA LYS A 777 -46.44 -39.79 -27.66
C LYS A 777 -47.89 -39.85 -27.13
N PHE A 778 -48.10 -39.88 -25.82
CA PHE A 778 -49.43 -39.97 -25.21
C PHE A 778 -49.77 -38.79 -24.29
N ALA A 779 -48.80 -37.91 -24.03
CA ALA A 779 -48.95 -36.77 -23.15
C ALA A 779 -49.59 -35.59 -23.89
N LYS A 780 -50.82 -35.22 -23.51
CA LYS A 780 -51.51 -34.06 -24.07
C LYS A 780 -51.15 -32.82 -23.27
N PHE A 781 -50.23 -32.03 -23.81
CA PHE A 781 -49.82 -30.76 -23.22
C PHE A 781 -49.56 -29.71 -24.30
N THR A 782 -49.55 -28.45 -23.89
CA THR A 782 -49.04 -27.31 -24.66
C THR A 782 -47.74 -26.80 -24.02
N VAL A 783 -46.75 -26.45 -24.85
CA VAL A 783 -45.54 -25.78 -24.36
C VAL A 783 -45.87 -24.33 -24.08
N ILE A 784 -45.57 -23.85 -22.88
CA ILE A 784 -45.61 -22.43 -22.56
C ILE A 784 -44.24 -21.87 -22.95
N GLU A 785 -44.17 -21.23 -24.11
CA GLU A 785 -42.97 -20.48 -24.49
C GLU A 785 -42.77 -19.34 -23.49
N ASN A 786 -41.74 -19.47 -22.65
CA ASN A 786 -41.19 -18.34 -21.92
C ASN A 786 -40.58 -17.40 -22.97
N LYS A 787 -41.31 -16.35 -23.34
CA LYS A 787 -40.87 -15.34 -24.29
C LYS A 787 -39.60 -14.66 -23.76
N ILE A 788 -38.47 -14.99 -24.38
CA ILE A 788 -37.16 -14.49 -23.97
C ILE A 788 -37.03 -13.04 -24.45
N MET A 789 -36.57 -12.16 -23.55
CA MET A 789 -36.21 -10.78 -23.85
C MET A 789 -35.26 -10.72 -25.07
N ASP A 790 -35.64 -9.96 -26.09
CA ASP A 790 -34.90 -9.88 -27.36
C ASP A 790 -33.64 -9.02 -27.19
N ILE A 791 -32.53 -9.71 -26.90
CA ILE A 791 -31.24 -9.09 -26.59
C ILE A 791 -30.69 -8.24 -27.75
N GLU A 792 -31.10 -8.50 -29.00
CA GLU A 792 -30.64 -7.71 -30.14
C GLU A 792 -31.19 -6.28 -30.11
N LYS A 793 -32.43 -6.09 -29.63
CA LYS A 793 -33.04 -4.76 -29.46
C LYS A 793 -32.43 -3.94 -28.31
N ILE A 794 -31.65 -4.54 -27.43
CA ILE A 794 -31.08 -3.88 -26.24
C ILE A 794 -29.77 -3.16 -26.61
N PRO A 795 -29.62 -1.85 -26.30
CA PRO A 795 -28.38 -1.12 -26.51
C PRO A 795 -27.28 -1.58 -25.52
N SER A 796 -26.03 -1.22 -25.80
CA SER A 796 -24.89 -1.62 -24.98
C SER A 796 -24.07 -0.38 -24.55
N PRO A 797 -23.63 -0.30 -23.29
CA PRO A 797 -24.05 -1.13 -22.14
C PRO A 797 -25.42 -0.68 -21.59
N CYS A 798 -26.26 -1.62 -21.14
CA CYS A 798 -27.61 -1.31 -20.60
C CYS A 798 -28.08 -2.30 -19.52
N TYR A 799 -28.58 -1.77 -18.39
CA TYR A 799 -29.41 -2.50 -17.43
C TYR A 799 -30.87 -2.50 -17.90
N VAL A 800 -31.50 -3.67 -17.90
CA VAL A 800 -32.90 -3.84 -18.32
C VAL A 800 -33.70 -4.58 -17.26
N LEU A 801 -34.76 -3.92 -16.75
CA LEU A 801 -35.76 -4.50 -15.89
C LEU A 801 -36.86 -5.17 -16.73
N ASP A 802 -37.19 -6.43 -16.46
CA ASP A 802 -38.32 -7.13 -17.06
C ASP A 802 -39.60 -6.90 -16.21
N GLU A 803 -40.61 -6.25 -16.80
CA GLU A 803 -41.84 -5.90 -16.08
C GLU A 803 -42.65 -7.12 -15.62
N ALA A 804 -42.63 -8.21 -16.38
CA ALA A 804 -43.40 -9.41 -16.07
C ALA A 804 -42.78 -10.18 -14.89
N LEU A 805 -41.45 -10.32 -14.88
CA LEU A 805 -40.71 -10.90 -13.75
C LEU A 805 -40.80 -10.00 -12.51
N PHE A 806 -40.68 -8.68 -12.67
CA PHE A 806 -40.79 -7.72 -11.56
C PHE A 806 -42.15 -7.78 -10.86
N ARG A 807 -43.24 -7.82 -11.63
CA ARG A 807 -44.60 -7.95 -11.06
C ARG A 807 -44.85 -9.31 -10.41
N LYS A 808 -44.27 -10.39 -10.94
CA LYS A 808 -44.33 -11.72 -10.30
C LYS A 808 -43.68 -11.70 -8.90
N ASN A 809 -42.57 -11.00 -8.73
CA ASN A 809 -41.94 -10.80 -7.42
C ASN A 809 -42.84 -9.98 -6.48
N LEU A 810 -43.42 -8.89 -6.97
CA LEU A 810 -44.36 -8.06 -6.20
C LEU A 810 -45.62 -8.83 -5.75
N GLU A 811 -46.14 -9.73 -6.60
CA GLU A 811 -47.26 -10.62 -6.28
C GLU A 811 -46.92 -11.60 -5.14
N LEU A 812 -45.71 -12.18 -5.17
CA LEU A 812 -45.23 -13.06 -4.10
C LEU A 812 -45.03 -12.28 -2.79
N ILE A 813 -44.40 -11.11 -2.84
CA ILE A 813 -44.18 -10.24 -1.67
C ILE A 813 -45.54 -9.83 -1.05
N ARG A 814 -46.53 -9.45 -1.86
CA ARG A 814 -47.89 -9.17 -1.38
C ARG A 814 -48.54 -10.40 -0.73
N SER A 815 -48.37 -11.58 -1.33
CA SER A 815 -48.88 -12.85 -0.77
C SER A 815 -48.26 -13.15 0.60
N VAL A 816 -46.96 -12.94 0.80
CA VAL A 816 -46.31 -13.09 2.11
C VAL A 816 -46.87 -12.11 3.12
N LYS A 817 -46.98 -10.82 2.76
CA LYS A 817 -47.58 -9.77 3.60
C LYS A 817 -48.96 -10.17 4.12
N GLU A 818 -49.86 -10.52 3.19
CA GLU A 818 -51.25 -10.89 3.49
C GLU A 818 -51.35 -12.19 4.31
N ARG A 819 -50.59 -13.23 3.92
CA ARG A 819 -50.69 -14.55 4.54
C ARG A 819 -50.05 -14.62 5.92
N ALA A 820 -48.97 -13.88 6.17
CA ALA A 820 -48.33 -13.78 7.48
C ALA A 820 -48.97 -12.72 8.39
N GLY A 821 -49.72 -11.76 7.84
CA GLY A 821 -50.33 -10.67 8.60
C GLY A 821 -49.31 -9.66 9.13
N VAL A 822 -48.27 -9.39 8.34
CA VAL A 822 -47.18 -8.45 8.64
C VAL A 822 -47.24 -7.25 7.69
N ASN A 823 -46.49 -6.19 7.98
CA ASN A 823 -46.23 -5.12 7.02
C ASN A 823 -44.87 -5.35 6.31
N ILE A 824 -44.82 -4.94 5.05
CA ILE A 824 -43.62 -4.99 4.22
C ILE A 824 -43.42 -3.60 3.61
N ILE A 825 -42.18 -3.13 3.60
CA ILE A 825 -41.81 -1.80 3.08
C ILE A 825 -40.61 -1.91 2.11
N LEU A 826 -40.59 -1.07 1.07
CA LEU A 826 -39.51 -1.05 0.07
C LEU A 826 -38.27 -0.32 0.62
N ALA A 827 -37.09 -0.96 0.56
CA ALA A 827 -35.82 -0.32 0.88
C ALA A 827 -35.15 0.25 -0.38
N PHE A 828 -34.94 1.57 -0.42
CA PHE A 828 -34.31 2.23 -1.58
C PHE A 828 -32.85 1.84 -1.76
N LYS A 829 -32.13 1.57 -0.66
CA LYS A 829 -30.80 0.94 -0.68
C LYS A 829 -30.79 -0.40 -1.45
N ALA A 830 -31.92 -1.09 -1.61
CA ALA A 830 -32.00 -2.30 -2.42
C ALA A 830 -32.57 -2.08 -3.83
N PHE A 831 -33.39 -1.04 -4.02
CA PHE A 831 -33.97 -0.71 -5.33
C PHE A 831 -34.43 0.76 -5.37
N ALA A 832 -33.58 1.64 -5.91
CA ALA A 832 -33.82 3.10 -5.99
C ALA A 832 -34.36 3.57 -7.36
N LEU A 833 -34.80 2.66 -8.22
CA LEU A 833 -35.22 2.97 -9.59
C LEU A 833 -36.64 3.57 -9.62
N TRP A 834 -36.75 4.84 -9.22
CA TRP A 834 -38.02 5.52 -8.92
C TRP A 834 -39.09 5.44 -10.04
N LYS A 835 -38.69 5.35 -11.31
CA LYS A 835 -39.62 5.16 -12.44
C LYS A 835 -40.42 3.85 -12.38
N ALA A 836 -39.99 2.89 -11.56
CA ALA A 836 -40.71 1.66 -11.23
C ALA A 836 -41.62 1.78 -9.99
N PHE A 837 -41.48 2.82 -9.15
CA PHE A 837 -42.32 2.99 -7.95
C PHE A 837 -43.83 3.05 -8.24
N PRO A 838 -44.30 3.61 -9.36
CA PRO A 838 -45.71 3.49 -9.75
C PRO A 838 -46.22 2.06 -9.88
N ILE A 839 -45.35 1.10 -10.22
CA ILE A 839 -45.66 -0.33 -10.26
C ILE A 839 -45.59 -0.93 -8.85
N VAL A 840 -44.56 -0.60 -8.05
CA VAL A 840 -44.41 -1.13 -6.68
C VAL A 840 -45.61 -0.77 -5.81
N ARG A 841 -46.09 0.49 -5.88
CA ARG A 841 -47.20 0.98 -5.05
C ARG A 841 -48.57 0.35 -5.37
N GLU A 842 -48.70 -0.37 -6.48
CA GLU A 842 -49.87 -1.24 -6.75
C GLU A 842 -49.94 -2.43 -5.76
N TYR A 843 -48.83 -2.77 -5.10
CA TYR A 843 -48.68 -3.93 -4.22
C TYR A 843 -48.24 -3.54 -2.79
N ILE A 844 -47.26 -2.65 -2.66
CA ILE A 844 -46.64 -2.21 -1.39
C ILE A 844 -46.54 -0.67 -1.39
N PRO A 845 -47.28 0.05 -0.54
CA PRO A 845 -47.37 1.53 -0.61
C PRO A 845 -46.33 2.28 0.25
N TYR A 846 -45.53 1.58 1.06
CA TYR A 846 -44.62 2.18 2.05
C TYR A 846 -43.15 1.86 1.74
N SER A 847 -42.25 2.70 2.23
CA SER A 847 -40.81 2.58 2.00
C SER A 847 -39.99 2.94 3.24
N THR A 848 -38.73 2.53 3.25
CA THR A 848 -37.72 2.83 4.27
C THR A 848 -36.58 3.62 3.64
N ALA A 849 -36.04 4.59 4.38
CA ALA A 849 -35.06 5.55 3.89
C ALA A 849 -33.94 5.81 4.89
N SER A 850 -32.71 5.93 4.39
CA SER A 850 -31.49 6.10 5.21
C SER A 850 -30.88 7.51 5.14
N SER A 851 -31.45 8.39 4.31
CA SER A 851 -31.01 9.78 4.13
C SER A 851 -32.18 10.73 3.85
N VAL A 852 -31.93 12.04 3.93
CA VAL A 852 -32.92 13.07 3.61
C VAL A 852 -33.40 13.00 2.16
N PHE A 853 -32.50 12.67 1.22
CA PHE A 853 -32.85 12.52 -0.20
C PHE A 853 -33.72 11.29 -0.45
N GLU A 854 -33.43 10.15 0.19
CA GLU A 854 -34.30 8.97 0.11
C GLU A 854 -35.67 9.22 0.76
N ALA A 855 -35.72 9.89 1.93
CA ALA A 855 -36.98 10.21 2.59
C ALA A 855 -37.85 11.15 1.74
N ARG A 856 -37.23 12.16 1.12
CA ARG A 856 -37.90 13.05 0.17
C ARG A 856 -38.38 12.31 -1.09
N LEU A 857 -37.55 11.45 -1.68
CA LEU A 857 -37.92 10.66 -2.86
C LEU A 857 -39.10 9.71 -2.57
N ALA A 858 -39.18 9.16 -1.35
CA ALA A 858 -40.33 8.38 -0.90
C ALA A 858 -41.60 9.23 -0.84
N TYR A 859 -41.51 10.41 -0.25
CA TYR A 859 -42.63 11.33 -0.16
C TYR A 859 -43.13 11.80 -1.54
N GLU A 860 -42.20 12.14 -2.45
CA GLU A 860 -42.53 12.70 -3.78
C GLU A 860 -42.94 11.63 -4.81
N GLU A 861 -42.18 10.53 -4.96
CA GLU A 861 -42.40 9.55 -6.05
C GLU A 861 -43.12 8.27 -5.60
N MET A 862 -42.83 7.78 -4.39
CA MET A 862 -43.57 6.62 -3.82
C MET A 862 -44.97 7.06 -3.33
N GLY A 863 -45.08 8.31 -2.85
CA GLY A 863 -46.32 8.94 -2.41
C GLY A 863 -46.66 8.70 -0.93
N SER A 864 -45.69 8.33 -0.10
CA SER A 864 -45.90 8.09 1.34
C SER A 864 -44.68 8.49 2.19
N PRO A 865 -44.88 8.95 3.45
CA PRO A 865 -43.77 9.25 4.36
C PRO A 865 -43.00 7.98 4.75
N ALA A 866 -41.67 8.04 4.66
CA ALA A 866 -40.80 6.89 4.87
C ALA A 866 -40.69 6.48 6.35
N HIS A 867 -40.29 5.23 6.58
CA HIS A 867 -39.69 4.82 7.83
C HIS A 867 -38.20 5.17 7.75
N THR A 868 -37.71 6.17 8.50
CA THR A 868 -36.30 6.55 8.41
C THR A 868 -35.45 5.89 9.48
N TYR A 869 -34.21 5.56 9.12
CA TYR A 869 -33.17 5.11 10.04
C TYR A 869 -31.81 5.62 9.60
N SER A 870 -30.99 6.13 10.51
CA SER A 870 -29.62 6.51 10.19
C SER A 870 -28.65 6.08 11.30
N PRO A 871 -27.39 5.70 10.99
CA PRO A 871 -26.35 5.53 12.01
C PRO A 871 -26.13 6.78 12.88
N ALA A 872 -26.37 7.97 12.32
CA ALA A 872 -26.48 9.24 13.02
C ALA A 872 -27.25 10.26 12.18
N TYR A 873 -28.05 11.11 12.82
CA TYR A 873 -28.65 12.30 12.23
C TYR A 873 -27.83 13.55 12.62
N ILE A 874 -27.94 14.61 11.82
CA ILE A 874 -27.32 15.92 12.06
C ILE A 874 -28.39 17.01 12.12
N ASP A 875 -28.18 18.05 12.92
CA ASP A 875 -29.17 19.10 13.17
C ASP A 875 -29.62 19.85 11.90
N ALA A 876 -28.75 19.97 10.90
CA ALA A 876 -29.08 20.62 9.63
C ALA A 876 -30.16 19.85 8.82
N ASP A 877 -30.07 18.52 8.80
CA ASP A 877 -30.94 17.67 7.98
C ASP A 877 -32.17 17.18 8.75
N PHE A 878 -32.11 17.14 10.08
CA PHE A 878 -33.16 16.54 10.91
C PHE A 878 -34.56 17.16 10.73
N PRO A 879 -34.73 18.50 10.57
CA PRO A 879 -36.02 19.09 10.23
C PRO A 879 -36.62 18.56 8.92
N ALA A 880 -35.79 18.31 7.91
CA ALA A 880 -36.25 17.72 6.64
C ALA A 880 -36.58 16.23 6.80
N ILE A 881 -35.79 15.47 7.58
CA ILE A 881 -36.12 14.09 7.95
C ILE A 881 -37.50 14.02 8.62
N MET A 882 -37.79 14.90 9.59
CA MET A 882 -39.09 14.95 10.26
C MET A 882 -40.26 15.21 9.28
N ASN A 883 -40.08 16.10 8.31
CA ASN A 883 -41.13 16.42 7.33
C ASN A 883 -41.50 15.25 6.40
N TYR A 884 -40.59 14.30 6.18
CA TYR A 884 -40.77 13.19 5.24
C TYR A 884 -40.88 11.81 5.90
N SER A 885 -40.93 11.75 7.24
CA SER A 885 -40.96 10.49 8.00
C SER A 885 -42.29 10.22 8.69
N SER A 886 -42.75 8.97 8.65
CA SER A 886 -43.78 8.43 9.55
C SER A 886 -43.16 7.82 10.81
N HIS A 887 -41.96 7.24 10.67
CA HIS A 887 -41.19 6.63 11.75
C HIS A 887 -39.75 7.11 11.71
N ILE A 888 -39.12 7.31 12.88
CA ILE A 888 -37.68 7.64 12.99
C ILE A 888 -37.02 6.62 13.93
N THR A 889 -36.05 5.86 13.43
CA THR A 889 -35.23 4.94 14.21
C THR A 889 -33.89 5.59 14.55
N PHE A 890 -33.59 5.75 15.84
CA PHE A 890 -32.30 6.22 16.32
C PHE A 890 -31.33 5.06 16.55
N ASN A 891 -30.10 5.22 16.09
CA ASN A 891 -29.04 4.20 16.22
C ASN A 891 -28.37 4.17 17.61
N SER A 892 -28.57 5.20 18.44
CA SER A 892 -28.03 5.30 19.81
C SER A 892 -28.95 6.08 20.75
N LEU A 893 -28.81 5.85 22.06
CA LEU A 893 -29.55 6.61 23.09
C LEU A 893 -29.23 8.10 23.08
N SER A 894 -27.97 8.48 22.82
CA SER A 894 -27.56 9.89 22.75
C SER A 894 -28.24 10.65 21.61
N GLN A 895 -28.41 10.00 20.46
CA GLN A 895 -29.13 10.56 19.31
C GLN A 895 -30.62 10.71 19.60
N PHE A 896 -31.24 9.71 20.24
CA PHE A 896 -32.63 9.82 20.71
C PHE A 896 -32.79 11.00 21.69
N GLN A 897 -31.93 11.10 22.71
CA GLN A 897 -31.98 12.17 23.72
C GLN A 897 -31.82 13.58 23.12
N HIS A 898 -30.96 13.74 22.11
CA HIS A 898 -30.72 15.02 21.44
C HIS A 898 -31.90 15.46 20.55
N PHE A 899 -32.46 14.54 19.76
CA PHE A 899 -33.44 14.87 18.72
C PHE A 899 -34.90 14.68 19.12
N TYR A 900 -35.22 13.79 20.06
CA TYR A 900 -36.59 13.54 20.51
C TYR A 900 -37.33 14.80 21.03
N PRO A 901 -36.68 15.76 21.75
CA PRO A 901 -37.33 17.03 22.11
C PRO A 901 -37.82 17.85 20.90
N GLN A 902 -37.14 17.76 19.75
CA GLN A 902 -37.55 18.46 18.52
C GLN A 902 -38.81 17.81 17.92
N ILE A 903 -38.91 16.47 17.94
CA ILE A 903 -40.10 15.73 17.50
C ILE A 903 -41.32 16.07 18.38
N LEU A 904 -41.12 16.12 19.71
CA LEU A 904 -42.15 16.53 20.66
C LEU A 904 -42.65 17.95 20.35
N ALA A 905 -41.74 18.90 20.11
CA ALA A 905 -42.08 20.29 19.78
C ALA A 905 -42.81 20.43 18.43
N ALA A 906 -42.53 19.54 17.46
CA ALA A 906 -43.21 19.49 16.17
C ALA A 906 -44.63 18.88 16.24
N GLY A 907 -45.00 18.24 17.36
CA GLY A 907 -46.35 17.74 17.62
C GLY A 907 -46.62 16.31 17.14
N ASN A 908 -45.97 15.33 17.78
CA ASN A 908 -46.39 13.91 17.95
C ASN A 908 -46.91 13.12 16.71
N LYS A 909 -46.53 13.48 15.48
CA LYS A 909 -46.93 12.71 14.27
C LYS A 909 -45.99 11.57 13.89
N ILE A 910 -44.83 11.44 14.54
CA ILE A 910 -43.75 10.53 14.16
C ILE A 910 -43.54 9.49 15.27
N SER A 911 -43.63 8.20 14.94
CA SER A 911 -43.34 7.13 15.90
C SER A 911 -41.83 6.89 15.99
N CYS A 912 -41.28 7.00 17.19
CA CYS A 912 -39.83 6.91 17.42
C CYS A 912 -39.42 5.49 17.84
N GLY A 913 -38.27 5.01 17.36
CA GLY A 913 -37.73 3.71 17.75
C GLY A 913 -36.23 3.71 17.97
N LEU A 914 -35.72 2.62 18.54
CA LEU A 914 -34.28 2.38 18.71
C LEU A 914 -33.81 1.24 17.82
N ARG A 915 -32.65 1.41 17.16
CA ARG A 915 -31.96 0.29 16.52
C ARG A 915 -31.32 -0.56 17.62
N ILE A 916 -31.61 -1.85 17.64
CA ILE A 916 -31.03 -2.83 18.55
C ILE A 916 -30.03 -3.72 17.81
N ASN A 917 -29.06 -4.25 18.54
CA ASN A 917 -28.06 -5.19 18.04
C ASN A 917 -28.19 -6.52 18.82
N PRO A 918 -28.70 -7.61 18.20
CA PRO A 918 -28.77 -8.93 18.83
C PRO A 918 -27.42 -9.63 18.95
N GLU A 919 -26.34 -9.04 18.43
CA GLU A 919 -24.98 -9.63 18.37
C GLU A 919 -25.01 -11.03 17.72
N TYR A 920 -25.88 -11.18 16.72
CA TYR A 920 -26.04 -12.36 15.88
C TYR A 920 -26.34 -11.91 14.45
N SER A 921 -25.55 -12.41 13.50
CA SER A 921 -25.77 -12.27 12.07
C SER A 921 -25.16 -13.48 11.38
N ASP A 922 -25.81 -13.99 10.34
CA ASP A 922 -25.33 -15.12 9.52
C ASP A 922 -24.33 -14.65 8.43
N VAL A 923 -23.94 -13.36 8.46
CA VAL A 923 -23.11 -12.71 7.43
C VAL A 923 -21.64 -12.92 7.73
N GLU A 924 -21.00 -13.83 6.99
CA GLU A 924 -19.58 -14.19 7.15
C GLU A 924 -18.59 -13.07 6.75
N THR A 925 -19.02 -12.09 5.95
CA THR A 925 -18.16 -10.99 5.51
C THR A 925 -18.25 -9.80 6.48
N ASP A 926 -17.20 -9.55 7.27
CA ASP A 926 -17.19 -8.53 8.33
C ASP A 926 -17.58 -7.11 7.87
N LEU A 927 -17.27 -6.74 6.61
CA LEU A 927 -17.68 -5.45 6.03
C LEU A 927 -19.21 -5.27 6.00
N TYR A 928 -19.95 -6.37 5.84
CA TYR A 928 -21.41 -6.40 5.77
C TYR A 928 -22.06 -6.87 7.08
N ASN A 929 -21.30 -7.45 8.01
CA ASN A 929 -21.80 -7.94 9.30
C ASN A 929 -22.15 -6.78 10.25
N PRO A 930 -23.43 -6.47 10.47
CA PRO A 930 -23.83 -5.36 11.35
C PRO A 930 -23.78 -5.74 12.83
N CYS A 931 -23.50 -7.00 13.15
CA CYS A 931 -23.34 -7.56 14.49
C CYS A 931 -21.86 -7.85 14.82
N ALA A 932 -20.91 -7.43 13.98
CA ALA A 932 -19.49 -7.57 14.24
C ALA A 932 -19.09 -6.97 15.61
N PRO A 933 -18.08 -7.52 16.31
CA PRO A 933 -17.61 -6.97 17.57
C PRO A 933 -17.24 -5.48 17.47
N GLY A 934 -17.80 -4.65 18.34
CA GLY A 934 -17.62 -3.20 18.28
C GLY A 934 -18.41 -2.49 17.15
N SER A 935 -19.39 -3.17 16.53
CA SER A 935 -20.25 -2.58 15.51
C SER A 935 -20.90 -1.28 15.99
N ARG A 936 -20.80 -0.24 15.15
CA ARG A 936 -21.48 1.05 15.36
C ARG A 936 -22.99 1.01 15.11
N LEU A 937 -23.57 -0.15 14.81
CA LEU A 937 -24.93 -0.30 14.31
C LEU A 937 -25.84 -0.98 15.34
N GLY A 938 -26.74 -0.20 15.93
CA GLY A 938 -27.67 -0.65 16.95
C GLY A 938 -27.07 -0.77 18.36
N ILE A 939 -27.95 -0.72 19.35
CA ILE A 939 -27.63 -0.77 20.77
C ILE A 939 -27.69 -2.22 21.25
N VAL A 940 -26.61 -2.72 21.87
CA VAL A 940 -26.57 -4.06 22.48
C VAL A 940 -27.38 -4.11 23.79
N ALA A 941 -27.87 -5.30 24.14
CA ALA A 941 -28.74 -5.48 25.31
C ALA A 941 -28.09 -5.08 26.64
N SER A 942 -26.76 -5.13 26.78
CA SER A 942 -26.05 -4.68 27.99
C SER A 942 -26.08 -3.17 28.23
N ILE A 943 -26.49 -2.37 27.23
CA ILE A 943 -26.62 -0.91 27.32
C ILE A 943 -28.08 -0.48 27.58
N LEU A 944 -29.06 -1.31 27.22
CA LEU A 944 -30.47 -1.08 27.54
C LEU A 944 -30.80 -1.73 28.88
N GLY A 945 -31.31 -0.94 29.83
CA GLY A 945 -31.89 -1.50 31.06
C GLY A 945 -33.29 -2.09 30.81
N ASP A 946 -33.89 -2.64 31.86
CA ASP A 946 -35.20 -3.31 31.79
C ASP A 946 -36.38 -2.43 31.34
N VAL A 947 -36.19 -1.10 31.24
CA VAL A 947 -37.22 -0.12 30.89
C VAL A 947 -36.71 0.81 29.78
N LEU A 948 -37.47 0.94 28.70
CA LEU A 948 -37.14 1.82 27.59
C LEU A 948 -37.37 3.31 27.93
N PRO A 949 -36.61 4.25 27.31
CA PRO A 949 -36.86 5.68 27.47
C PRO A 949 -38.28 6.09 27.03
N GLN A 950 -38.90 7.01 27.77
CA GLN A 950 -40.20 7.56 27.44
C GLN A 950 -40.20 8.17 26.02
N GLY A 951 -41.07 7.66 25.15
CA GLY A 951 -41.16 8.08 23.75
C GLY A 951 -40.63 7.07 22.73
N VAL A 952 -39.91 6.04 23.17
CA VAL A 952 -39.57 4.90 22.30
C VAL A 952 -40.80 4.01 22.16
N GLU A 953 -41.32 3.92 20.94
CA GLU A 953 -42.50 3.12 20.59
C GLU A 953 -42.17 1.88 19.77
N GLY A 954 -40.91 1.68 19.38
CA GLY A 954 -40.50 0.59 18.50
C GLY A 954 -39.03 0.20 18.60
N LEU A 955 -38.73 -1.02 18.15
CA LEU A 955 -37.37 -1.51 17.99
C LEU A 955 -37.11 -1.88 16.52
N HIS A 956 -35.86 -1.78 16.10
CA HIS A 956 -35.42 -2.13 14.74
C HIS A 956 -34.11 -2.91 14.83
N PHE A 957 -34.05 -4.14 14.31
CA PHE A 957 -32.77 -4.81 14.06
C PHE A 957 -32.53 -4.91 12.56
N HIS A 958 -31.27 -4.87 12.15
CA HIS A 958 -30.89 -4.92 10.74
C HIS A 958 -29.63 -5.78 10.67
N THR A 959 -29.84 -7.09 10.52
CA THR A 959 -28.85 -8.17 10.76
C THR A 959 -28.89 -9.32 9.77
N LEU A 960 -29.85 -9.30 8.86
CA LEU A 960 -30.14 -10.38 7.91
C LEU A 960 -29.76 -9.89 6.51
N CYS A 961 -28.51 -10.01 6.08
CA CYS A 961 -28.16 -9.66 4.70
C CYS A 961 -28.27 -10.92 3.83
N GLU A 962 -29.33 -11.01 3.04
CA GLU A 962 -29.52 -12.00 1.97
C GLU A 962 -29.60 -13.48 2.42
N SER A 963 -29.92 -13.69 3.69
CA SER A 963 -30.02 -15.00 4.35
C SER A 963 -31.36 -15.73 4.07
N SER A 964 -31.51 -16.95 4.59
CA SER A 964 -32.72 -17.78 4.46
C SER A 964 -33.79 -17.46 5.53
N SER A 965 -34.97 -18.08 5.41
CA SER A 965 -36.02 -17.98 6.44
C SER A 965 -35.66 -18.66 7.77
N TYR A 966 -34.71 -19.59 7.78
CA TYR A 966 -34.17 -20.20 9.00
C TYR A 966 -33.23 -19.25 9.76
N ASP A 967 -32.58 -18.32 9.06
CA ASP A 967 -31.61 -17.41 9.68
C ASP A 967 -32.32 -16.21 10.31
N LEU A 968 -33.49 -15.83 9.76
CA LEU A 968 -34.46 -15.01 10.46
C LEU A 968 -34.93 -15.70 11.75
N GLU A 969 -35.30 -16.98 11.72
CA GLU A 969 -35.74 -17.71 12.91
C GLU A 969 -34.68 -17.66 14.03
N LYS A 970 -33.43 -18.06 13.74
CA LYS A 970 -32.29 -17.93 14.68
C LYS A 970 -32.10 -16.50 15.19
N THR A 971 -32.27 -15.49 14.33
CA THR A 971 -32.15 -14.08 14.70
C THR A 971 -33.28 -13.66 15.66
N LEU A 972 -34.51 -14.09 15.41
CA LEU A 972 -35.65 -13.83 16.30
C LEU A 972 -35.46 -14.54 17.65
N GLU A 973 -34.92 -15.75 17.68
CA GLU A 973 -34.54 -16.41 18.95
C GLU A 973 -33.53 -15.56 19.75
N GLN A 974 -32.52 -14.97 19.11
CA GLN A 974 -31.58 -14.08 19.81
C GLN A 974 -32.23 -12.75 20.23
N VAL A 975 -33.15 -12.19 19.42
CA VAL A 975 -33.93 -11.00 19.79
C VAL A 975 -34.84 -11.27 20.98
N GLU A 976 -35.58 -12.39 21.02
CA GLU A 976 -36.40 -12.78 22.16
C GLU A 976 -35.53 -13.06 23.40
N LYS A 977 -34.40 -13.75 23.24
CA LYS A 977 -33.47 -14.04 24.33
C LYS A 977 -32.86 -12.79 24.97
N LYS A 978 -32.52 -11.77 24.18
CA LYS A 978 -31.79 -10.58 24.65
C LYS A 978 -32.69 -9.37 24.93
N PHE A 979 -33.72 -9.16 24.12
CA PHE A 979 -34.62 -8.00 24.18
C PHE A 979 -36.09 -8.38 24.41
N GLY A 980 -36.42 -9.66 24.59
CA GLY A 980 -37.81 -10.13 24.79
C GLY A 980 -38.53 -9.51 25.99
N HIS A 981 -37.80 -9.06 27.01
CA HIS A 981 -38.34 -8.31 28.15
C HIS A 981 -38.75 -6.87 27.81
N LEU A 982 -38.24 -6.30 26.71
CA LEU A 982 -38.60 -4.98 26.18
C LEU A 982 -39.70 -5.03 25.13
N LEU A 983 -39.90 -6.18 24.47
CA LEU A 983 -40.94 -6.34 23.43
C LEU A 983 -42.36 -5.95 23.89
N PRO A 984 -42.81 -6.24 25.14
CA PRO A 984 -44.11 -5.78 25.63
C PRO A 984 -44.25 -4.26 25.81
N GLN A 985 -43.14 -3.50 25.77
CA GLN A 985 -43.11 -2.05 25.99
C GLN A 985 -43.24 -1.26 24.68
N VAL A 986 -43.10 -1.91 23.52
CA VAL A 986 -43.14 -1.29 22.20
C VAL A 986 -44.34 -1.75 21.37
N LYS A 987 -44.70 -0.95 20.37
CA LYS A 987 -45.83 -1.18 19.45
C LYS A 987 -45.41 -1.89 18.17
N TRP A 988 -44.15 -1.74 17.75
CA TRP A 988 -43.66 -2.29 16.47
C TRP A 988 -42.23 -2.81 16.54
N LEU A 989 -41.94 -3.79 15.68
CA LEU A 989 -40.61 -4.37 15.47
C LEU A 989 -40.30 -4.37 13.97
N ASN A 990 -39.30 -3.60 13.55
CA ASN A 990 -38.81 -3.57 12.17
C ASN A 990 -37.62 -4.54 11.98
N MET A 991 -37.74 -5.39 10.96
CA MET A 991 -36.82 -6.47 10.61
C MET A 991 -36.08 -6.11 9.31
N GLY A 992 -35.05 -5.27 9.46
CA GLY A 992 -34.21 -4.81 8.36
C GLY A 992 -33.09 -5.79 7.96
N GLY A 993 -32.42 -5.48 6.86
CA GLY A 993 -31.24 -6.19 6.35
C GLY A 993 -31.41 -6.81 4.96
N GLY A 994 -32.61 -7.31 4.66
CA GLY A 994 -32.91 -8.06 3.43
C GLY A 994 -33.48 -9.46 3.70
N HIS A 995 -34.50 -9.86 2.95
CA HIS A 995 -35.14 -11.17 3.06
C HIS A 995 -35.45 -11.66 1.66
N LEU A 996 -34.58 -12.52 1.10
CA LEU A 996 -34.62 -12.96 -0.30
C LEU A 996 -35.76 -13.93 -0.64
N MET A 997 -36.99 -13.61 -0.22
CA MET A 997 -38.20 -14.44 -0.37
C MET A 997 -38.62 -14.73 -1.82
N THR A 998 -38.03 -14.05 -2.79
CA THR A 998 -38.25 -14.26 -4.23
C THR A 998 -37.16 -15.12 -4.88
N ARG A 999 -36.09 -15.47 -4.15
CA ARG A 999 -35.05 -16.42 -4.59
C ARG A 999 -35.63 -17.84 -4.60
N LYS A 1000 -35.34 -18.62 -5.64
CA LYS A 1000 -36.03 -19.90 -5.93
C LYS A 1000 -35.94 -20.96 -4.82
N ASP A 1001 -34.87 -20.95 -4.04
CA ASP A 1001 -34.60 -21.87 -2.92
C ASP A 1001 -35.10 -21.34 -1.56
N TYR A 1002 -35.61 -20.11 -1.50
CA TYR A 1002 -36.09 -19.52 -0.24
C TYR A 1002 -37.41 -20.16 0.21
N ASN A 1003 -37.42 -20.75 1.40
CA ASN A 1003 -38.61 -21.40 1.94
C ASN A 1003 -39.62 -20.36 2.49
N VAL A 1004 -40.52 -19.91 1.60
CA VAL A 1004 -41.57 -18.92 1.88
C VAL A 1004 -42.62 -19.44 2.86
N GLU A 1005 -42.99 -20.72 2.80
CA GLU A 1005 -43.96 -21.30 3.74
C GLU A 1005 -43.39 -21.34 5.16
N HIS A 1006 -42.10 -21.66 5.30
CA HIS A 1006 -41.40 -21.57 6.57
C HIS A 1006 -41.38 -20.14 7.11
N LEU A 1007 -41.06 -19.14 6.26
CA LEU A 1007 -41.12 -17.73 6.65
C LEU A 1007 -42.50 -17.33 7.20
N ILE A 1008 -43.57 -17.69 6.51
CA ILE A 1008 -44.94 -17.38 6.95
C ILE A 1008 -45.25 -18.07 8.30
N GLY A 1009 -44.75 -19.30 8.52
CA GLY A 1009 -44.85 -20.00 9.80
C GLY A 1009 -44.11 -19.29 10.94
N VAL A 1010 -42.84 -18.93 10.74
CA VAL A 1010 -42.00 -18.22 11.70
C VAL A 1010 -42.63 -16.88 12.11
N LEU A 1011 -43.07 -16.08 11.13
CA LEU A 1011 -43.69 -14.77 11.37
C LEU A 1011 -45.00 -14.89 12.16
N LYS A 1012 -45.84 -15.88 11.85
CA LYS A 1012 -47.07 -16.15 12.60
C LYS A 1012 -46.77 -16.57 14.04
N ALA A 1013 -45.88 -17.55 14.22
CA ALA A 1013 -45.52 -18.05 15.54
C ALA A 1013 -44.92 -16.94 16.42
N PHE A 1014 -44.11 -16.05 15.85
CA PHE A 1014 -43.58 -14.87 16.54
C PHE A 1014 -44.70 -13.88 16.92
N LYS A 1015 -45.62 -13.58 16.00
CA LYS A 1015 -46.75 -12.69 16.25
C LYS A 1015 -47.76 -13.26 17.26
N GLU A 1016 -47.95 -14.58 17.31
CA GLU A 1016 -48.77 -15.25 18.32
C GLU A 1016 -48.16 -15.14 19.73
N ARG A 1017 -46.82 -15.14 19.85
CA ARG A 1017 -46.12 -14.86 21.12
C ARG A 1017 -46.17 -13.39 21.53
N HIS A 1018 -46.12 -12.48 20.55
CA HIS A 1018 -46.10 -11.02 20.76
C HIS A 1018 -47.27 -10.32 20.05
N PRO A 1019 -48.54 -10.56 20.46
CA PRO A 1019 -49.73 -10.14 19.70
C PRO A 1019 -49.93 -8.62 19.63
N ASN A 1020 -49.25 -7.86 20.50
CA ASN A 1020 -49.30 -6.40 20.53
C ASN A 1020 -48.30 -5.74 19.54
N LEU A 1021 -47.42 -6.52 18.90
CA LEU A 1021 -46.44 -6.00 17.94
C LEU A 1021 -46.98 -5.94 16.52
N GLU A 1022 -46.86 -4.77 15.91
CA GLU A 1022 -46.79 -4.65 14.45
C GLU A 1022 -45.42 -5.13 13.96
N ILE A 1023 -45.40 -6.19 13.17
CA ILE A 1023 -44.20 -6.72 12.53
C ILE A 1023 -44.02 -6.05 11.17
N ILE A 1024 -42.86 -5.42 10.96
CA ILE A 1024 -42.49 -4.73 9.73
C ILE A 1024 -41.25 -5.43 9.15
N MET A 1025 -41.23 -5.69 7.85
CA MET A 1025 -40.09 -6.30 7.16
C MET A 1025 -39.56 -5.45 6.00
N GLU A 1026 -38.24 -5.42 5.84
CA GLU A 1026 -37.54 -4.78 4.72
C GLU A 1026 -36.86 -5.86 3.86
N PRO A 1027 -37.55 -6.49 2.87
CA PRO A 1027 -37.04 -7.66 2.17
C PRO A 1027 -35.89 -7.38 1.18
N GLY A 1028 -35.42 -6.13 1.09
CA GLY A 1028 -34.20 -5.79 0.37
C GLY A 1028 -34.29 -6.08 -1.13
N SER A 1029 -33.23 -6.69 -1.69
CA SER A 1029 -33.04 -6.96 -3.12
C SER A 1029 -34.13 -7.87 -3.71
N ALA A 1030 -34.90 -8.58 -2.87
CA ALA A 1030 -36.01 -9.44 -3.25
C ALA A 1030 -37.03 -8.80 -4.23
N PHE A 1031 -37.26 -7.50 -4.14
CA PHE A 1031 -38.16 -6.78 -5.06
C PHE A 1031 -37.74 -6.94 -6.53
N ALA A 1032 -36.43 -6.90 -6.83
CA ALA A 1032 -35.87 -6.95 -8.18
C ALA A 1032 -35.01 -8.21 -8.46
N TRP A 1033 -34.95 -9.14 -7.50
CA TRP A 1033 -34.17 -10.37 -7.61
C TRP A 1033 -34.66 -11.27 -8.74
N GLN A 1034 -33.78 -11.60 -9.67
CA GLN A 1034 -34.02 -12.35 -10.91
C GLN A 1034 -35.05 -11.68 -11.85
N THR A 1035 -35.15 -10.35 -11.84
CA THR A 1035 -36.10 -9.60 -12.69
C THR A 1035 -35.45 -8.80 -13.80
N GLY A 1036 -34.17 -9.02 -14.14
CA GLY A 1036 -33.50 -8.23 -15.17
C GLY A 1036 -32.02 -8.53 -15.36
N VAL A 1037 -31.45 -7.95 -16.40
CA VAL A 1037 -30.10 -8.26 -16.91
C VAL A 1037 -29.27 -6.99 -17.10
N LEU A 1038 -27.96 -7.18 -17.24
CA LEU A 1038 -27.03 -6.20 -17.79
C LEU A 1038 -26.47 -6.74 -19.11
N VAL A 1039 -26.69 -6.00 -20.19
CA VAL A 1039 -26.13 -6.29 -21.51
C VAL A 1039 -24.91 -5.40 -21.73
N SER A 1040 -23.82 -6.00 -22.18
CA SER A 1040 -22.55 -5.34 -22.50
C SER A 1040 -21.94 -5.99 -23.74
N SER A 1041 -21.05 -5.30 -24.46
CA SER A 1041 -20.43 -5.78 -25.69
C SER A 1041 -18.92 -5.92 -25.53
N VAL A 1042 -18.35 -6.96 -26.13
CA VAL A 1042 -16.90 -7.13 -26.22
C VAL A 1042 -16.32 -6.04 -27.12
N VAL A 1043 -15.45 -5.19 -26.56
CA VAL A 1043 -14.77 -4.09 -27.28
C VAL A 1043 -13.39 -4.51 -27.79
N ASP A 1044 -12.69 -5.37 -27.04
CA ASP A 1044 -11.37 -5.90 -27.40
C ASP A 1044 -11.15 -7.28 -26.78
N ILE A 1045 -10.18 -8.05 -27.29
CA ILE A 1045 -9.73 -9.31 -26.72
C ILE A 1045 -8.20 -9.30 -26.66
N VAL A 1046 -7.66 -9.08 -25.47
CA VAL A 1046 -6.22 -9.03 -25.22
C VAL A 1046 -5.71 -10.36 -24.66
N GLU A 1047 -4.56 -10.84 -25.13
CA GLU A 1047 -3.91 -12.03 -24.58
C GLU A 1047 -2.52 -11.66 -24.05
N ASN A 1048 -2.24 -11.99 -22.79
CA ASN A 1048 -0.92 -11.80 -22.19
C ASN A 1048 -0.58 -12.99 -21.29
N HIS A 1049 0.63 -13.55 -21.45
CA HIS A 1049 1.12 -14.75 -20.75
C HIS A 1049 0.12 -15.92 -20.71
N GLY A 1050 -0.68 -16.10 -21.77
CA GLY A 1050 -1.67 -17.19 -21.90
C GLY A 1050 -3.02 -16.92 -21.22
N ILE A 1051 -3.25 -15.72 -20.66
CA ILE A 1051 -4.56 -15.28 -20.18
C ILE A 1051 -5.22 -14.46 -21.29
N LYS A 1052 -6.28 -15.01 -21.90
CA LYS A 1052 -7.19 -14.26 -22.78
C LYS A 1052 -8.16 -13.44 -21.93
N THR A 1053 -8.26 -12.14 -22.19
CA THR A 1053 -9.18 -11.22 -21.50
C THR A 1053 -10.07 -10.54 -22.54
N ALA A 1054 -11.38 -10.77 -22.46
CA ALA A 1054 -12.36 -10.00 -23.22
C ALA A 1054 -12.67 -8.71 -22.46
N ILE A 1055 -12.32 -7.58 -23.05
CA ILE A 1055 -12.60 -6.24 -22.54
C ILE A 1055 -14.03 -5.87 -22.96
N LEU A 1056 -14.84 -5.43 -22.00
CA LEU A 1056 -16.25 -5.14 -22.18
C LEU A 1056 -16.52 -3.63 -22.13
N ASP A 1057 -17.58 -3.16 -22.80
CA ASP A 1057 -17.98 -1.74 -22.79
C ASP A 1057 -18.59 -1.26 -21.44
N VAL A 1058 -18.51 -2.12 -20.42
CA VAL A 1058 -18.92 -1.87 -19.04
C VAL A 1058 -17.73 -2.05 -18.11
N SER A 1059 -17.65 -1.29 -17.03
CA SER A 1059 -16.65 -1.46 -15.97
C SER A 1059 -17.24 -2.20 -14.77
N PHE A 1060 -16.53 -3.20 -14.25
CA PHE A 1060 -16.93 -3.89 -13.02
C PHE A 1060 -16.69 -3.00 -11.80
N THR A 1061 -15.55 -2.33 -11.75
CA THR A 1061 -15.19 -1.38 -10.68
C THR A 1061 -16.09 -0.15 -10.64
N CYS A 1062 -16.58 0.35 -11.78
CA CYS A 1062 -17.40 1.55 -11.82
C CYS A 1062 -18.91 1.28 -11.82
N HIS A 1063 -19.38 0.19 -12.45
CA HIS A 1063 -20.81 -0.07 -12.63
C HIS A 1063 -21.31 -1.30 -11.84
N MET A 1064 -20.42 -2.23 -11.47
CA MET A 1064 -20.74 -3.43 -10.67
C MET A 1064 -19.90 -3.57 -9.38
N PRO A 1065 -19.57 -2.48 -8.64
CA PRO A 1065 -18.58 -2.53 -7.55
C PRO A 1065 -18.97 -3.47 -6.41
N ASP A 1066 -20.27 -3.67 -6.19
CA ASP A 1066 -20.79 -4.56 -5.13
C ASP A 1066 -20.38 -6.03 -5.40
N CYS A 1067 -20.20 -6.42 -6.66
CA CYS A 1067 -19.69 -7.74 -7.05
C CYS A 1067 -18.18 -7.91 -6.82
N LEU A 1068 -17.46 -6.83 -6.47
CA LEU A 1068 -16.05 -6.86 -6.05
C LEU A 1068 -15.88 -6.69 -4.53
N GLU A 1069 -16.78 -5.93 -3.89
CA GLU A 1069 -16.82 -5.73 -2.43
C GLU A 1069 -17.38 -6.97 -1.69
N MET A 1070 -18.29 -7.70 -2.32
CA MET A 1070 -18.83 -9.00 -1.88
C MET A 1070 -18.34 -10.10 -2.85
N PRO A 1071 -17.96 -11.32 -2.38
CA PRO A 1071 -17.41 -12.37 -3.23
C PRO A 1071 -18.48 -13.05 -4.11
N TYR A 1072 -19.01 -12.31 -5.09
CA TYR A 1072 -20.09 -12.73 -5.98
C TYR A 1072 -19.61 -12.83 -7.43
N LYS A 1073 -19.80 -14.00 -8.04
CA LYS A 1073 -19.53 -14.23 -9.46
C LYS A 1073 -20.85 -14.23 -10.26
N PRO A 1074 -21.10 -13.25 -11.15
CA PRO A 1074 -22.36 -13.18 -11.89
C PRO A 1074 -22.54 -14.36 -12.85
N VAL A 1075 -23.80 -14.76 -13.06
CA VAL A 1075 -24.15 -15.75 -14.09
C VAL A 1075 -24.12 -15.06 -15.45
N VAL A 1076 -23.36 -15.62 -16.39
CA VAL A 1076 -23.25 -15.10 -17.76
C VAL A 1076 -23.99 -16.04 -18.72
N ARG A 1077 -24.95 -15.51 -19.48
CA ARG A 1077 -25.78 -16.29 -20.41
C ARG A 1077 -24.91 -16.99 -21.46
N GLY A 1078 -25.05 -18.30 -21.58
CA GLY A 1078 -24.28 -19.09 -22.55
C GLY A 1078 -22.81 -19.33 -22.18
N ALA A 1079 -22.42 -19.02 -20.95
CA ALA A 1079 -21.10 -19.30 -20.41
C ALA A 1079 -21.17 -20.23 -19.19
N THR A 1080 -20.01 -20.78 -18.82
CA THR A 1080 -19.82 -21.71 -17.69
C THR A 1080 -18.55 -21.35 -16.92
N ASP A 1081 -18.37 -21.91 -15.73
CA ASP A 1081 -17.07 -21.86 -15.05
C ASP A 1081 -15.94 -22.47 -15.91
N PRO A 1082 -14.66 -22.13 -15.68
CA PRO A 1082 -13.55 -22.55 -16.52
C PRO A 1082 -13.48 -24.08 -16.75
N VAL A 1083 -13.76 -24.51 -17.98
CA VAL A 1083 -13.67 -25.90 -18.45
C VAL A 1083 -12.41 -26.09 -19.29
N PRO A 1084 -11.48 -26.98 -18.90
CA PRO A 1084 -10.30 -27.29 -19.70
C PRO A 1084 -10.64 -27.69 -21.14
N GLY A 1085 -10.03 -27.01 -22.12
CA GLY A 1085 -10.25 -27.26 -23.54
C GLY A 1085 -11.37 -26.44 -24.19
N LYS A 1086 -12.21 -25.71 -23.43
CA LYS A 1086 -13.12 -24.71 -24.00
C LYS A 1086 -12.45 -23.33 -24.11
N PRO A 1087 -12.83 -22.49 -25.10
CA PRO A 1087 -12.50 -21.08 -25.12
C PRO A 1087 -12.83 -20.41 -23.79
N THR A 1088 -11.80 -19.92 -23.09
CA THR A 1088 -11.92 -19.37 -21.74
C THR A 1088 -11.37 -17.96 -21.73
N TYR A 1089 -12.16 -17.03 -21.21
CA TYR A 1089 -11.85 -15.61 -21.19
C TYR A 1089 -12.04 -15.06 -19.77
N ARG A 1090 -11.08 -14.25 -19.35
CA ARG A 1090 -11.29 -13.28 -18.28
C ARG A 1090 -12.23 -12.19 -18.79
N LEU A 1091 -13.28 -11.86 -18.05
CA LEU A 1091 -14.10 -10.69 -18.37
C LEU A 1091 -13.50 -9.47 -17.67
N GLY A 1092 -12.93 -8.57 -18.48
CA GLY A 1092 -12.36 -7.29 -18.06
C GLY A 1092 -13.27 -6.13 -18.41
N GLY A 1093 -13.25 -5.08 -17.60
CA GLY A 1093 -13.97 -3.83 -17.86
C GLY A 1093 -13.14 -2.82 -18.64
N ASN A 1094 -13.78 -1.73 -19.08
CA ASN A 1094 -13.16 -0.67 -19.88
C ASN A 1094 -12.50 0.47 -19.08
N SER A 1095 -12.33 0.35 -17.75
CA SER A 1095 -11.63 1.39 -16.99
C SER A 1095 -10.10 1.26 -17.04
N CYS A 1096 -9.42 2.33 -16.65
CA CYS A 1096 -7.96 2.35 -16.46
C CYS A 1096 -7.48 1.68 -15.16
N LEU A 1097 -8.38 1.07 -14.37
CA LEU A 1097 -8.02 0.42 -13.11
C LEU A 1097 -7.52 -1.01 -13.37
N SER A 1098 -6.32 -1.34 -12.89
CA SER A 1098 -5.71 -2.67 -13.09
C SER A 1098 -6.47 -3.84 -12.44
N GLY A 1099 -7.43 -3.54 -11.56
CA GLY A 1099 -8.33 -4.50 -10.93
C GLY A 1099 -9.73 -4.56 -11.58
N ASP A 1100 -9.94 -3.91 -12.73
CA ASP A 1100 -11.23 -3.90 -13.41
C ASP A 1100 -11.48 -5.16 -14.23
N TYR A 1101 -11.61 -6.28 -13.53
CA TYR A 1101 -12.03 -7.56 -14.09
C TYR A 1101 -12.75 -8.37 -13.00
N MET A 1102 -13.64 -9.27 -13.40
CA MET A 1102 -14.43 -10.06 -12.44
C MET A 1102 -13.86 -11.46 -12.24
N GLY A 1103 -13.50 -12.15 -13.33
CA GLY A 1103 -13.05 -13.54 -13.27
C GLY A 1103 -13.07 -14.19 -14.64
N ASP A 1104 -12.90 -15.51 -14.65
CA ASP A 1104 -12.73 -16.31 -15.87
C ASP A 1104 -13.99 -17.18 -16.15
N TRP A 1105 -14.43 -17.22 -17.41
CA TRP A 1105 -15.57 -18.03 -17.89
C TRP A 1105 -15.23 -18.76 -19.19
N SER A 1106 -15.81 -19.96 -19.37
CA SER A 1106 -15.73 -20.73 -20.62
C SER A 1106 -17.00 -20.64 -21.45
N PHE A 1107 -16.82 -20.49 -22.76
CA PHE A 1107 -17.88 -20.37 -23.77
C PHE A 1107 -17.82 -21.55 -24.76
N ASP A 1108 -18.94 -21.86 -25.43
CA ASP A 1108 -18.99 -22.95 -26.43
C ASP A 1108 -18.32 -22.58 -27.77
N LYS A 1109 -18.05 -21.30 -28.00
CA LYS A 1109 -17.39 -20.74 -29.19
C LYS A 1109 -16.41 -19.66 -28.74
N GLU A 1110 -15.40 -19.35 -29.56
CA GLU A 1110 -14.55 -18.18 -29.31
C GLU A 1110 -15.35 -16.89 -29.41
N LEU A 1111 -15.16 -16.00 -28.44
CA LEU A 1111 -15.71 -14.64 -28.45
C LEU A 1111 -15.05 -13.79 -29.52
N LYS A 1112 -15.78 -12.80 -30.02
CA LYS A 1112 -15.34 -11.79 -30.97
C LYS A 1112 -15.71 -10.39 -30.50
N VAL A 1113 -14.95 -9.40 -30.95
CA VAL A 1113 -15.32 -7.99 -30.78
C VAL A 1113 -16.68 -7.74 -31.43
N GLY A 1114 -17.60 -7.13 -30.68
CA GLY A 1114 -19.01 -6.94 -31.04
C GLY A 1114 -19.97 -7.99 -30.48
N ASP A 1115 -19.50 -9.12 -29.93
CA ASP A 1115 -20.40 -10.10 -29.29
C ASP A 1115 -21.01 -9.51 -28.00
N LYS A 1116 -22.31 -9.74 -27.79
CA LYS A 1116 -23.01 -9.31 -26.57
C LYS A 1116 -22.83 -10.33 -25.44
N ILE A 1117 -22.32 -9.86 -24.30
CA ILE A 1117 -22.27 -10.56 -23.02
C ILE A 1117 -23.49 -10.13 -22.19
N VAL A 1118 -24.29 -11.10 -21.76
CA VAL A 1118 -25.47 -10.86 -20.91
C VAL A 1118 -25.19 -11.40 -19.52
N PHE A 1119 -25.07 -10.51 -18.55
CA PHE A 1119 -25.01 -10.84 -17.13
C PHE A 1119 -26.45 -10.94 -16.61
N GLU A 1120 -26.82 -12.13 -16.17
CA GLU A 1120 -28.13 -12.40 -15.57
C GLU A 1120 -28.20 -11.80 -14.17
N ASP A 1121 -29.41 -11.43 -13.75
CA ASP A 1121 -29.71 -11.01 -12.38
C ASP A 1121 -28.90 -9.80 -11.89
N MET A 1122 -28.64 -8.84 -12.77
CA MET A 1122 -27.84 -7.65 -12.45
C MET A 1122 -28.66 -6.42 -12.07
N ILE A 1123 -29.99 -6.46 -12.20
CA ILE A 1123 -30.87 -5.29 -12.00
C ILE A 1123 -31.15 -4.96 -10.51
N HIS A 1124 -30.96 -5.94 -9.62
CA HIS A 1124 -31.19 -5.77 -8.18
C HIS A 1124 -29.97 -5.18 -7.44
N TYR A 1125 -28.80 -5.15 -8.10
CA TYR A 1125 -27.63 -4.44 -7.58
C TYR A 1125 -27.87 -2.94 -7.54
N THR A 1126 -27.12 -2.23 -6.69
CA THR A 1126 -27.45 -0.85 -6.38
C THR A 1126 -27.21 0.12 -7.54
N ILE A 1127 -28.27 0.39 -8.32
CA ILE A 1127 -28.40 1.49 -9.30
C ILE A 1127 -28.40 2.88 -8.62
N VAL A 1128 -27.75 2.97 -7.46
CA VAL A 1128 -27.56 4.17 -6.62
C VAL A 1128 -26.18 4.77 -6.92
N LYS A 1129 -25.17 3.94 -7.24
CA LYS A 1129 -23.79 4.35 -7.58
C LYS A 1129 -23.69 4.87 -9.04
N THR A 1130 -24.51 5.86 -9.42
CA THR A 1130 -24.60 6.40 -10.81
C THR A 1130 -23.42 7.31 -11.25
N ASN A 1131 -22.25 7.15 -10.63
CA ASN A 1131 -21.12 8.07 -10.69
C ASN A 1131 -20.07 7.68 -11.76
N MET A 1132 -19.98 8.44 -12.86
CA MET A 1132 -18.98 8.21 -13.93
C MET A 1132 -17.53 8.39 -13.46
N PHE A 1133 -16.74 7.32 -13.40
CA PHE A 1133 -15.31 7.38 -13.08
C PHE A 1133 -14.49 7.73 -14.34
N ASN A 1134 -13.62 8.74 -14.26
CA ASN A 1134 -12.73 9.17 -15.35
C ASN A 1134 -13.38 9.29 -16.76
N GLY A 1135 -14.65 9.69 -16.82
CA GLY A 1135 -15.39 9.88 -18.07
C GLY A 1135 -16.03 8.61 -18.65
N ILE A 1136 -15.92 7.47 -17.98
CA ILE A 1136 -16.57 6.22 -18.39
C ILE A 1136 -18.09 6.38 -18.18
N PRO A 1137 -18.91 6.22 -19.24
CA PRO A 1137 -20.35 6.43 -19.15
C PRO A 1137 -21.03 5.28 -18.41
N HIS A 1138 -21.91 5.62 -17.48
CA HIS A 1138 -22.73 4.64 -16.78
C HIS A 1138 -23.72 3.97 -17.77
N PRO A 1139 -23.98 2.65 -17.64
CA PRO A 1139 -24.91 1.94 -18.51
C PRO A 1139 -26.30 2.57 -18.52
N ALA A 1140 -26.95 2.52 -19.68
CA ALA A 1140 -28.33 3.00 -19.82
C ALA A 1140 -29.27 2.18 -18.93
N LEU A 1141 -30.37 2.79 -18.51
CA LEU A 1141 -31.43 2.13 -17.74
C LEU A 1141 -32.66 2.00 -18.63
N ALA A 1142 -33.26 0.81 -18.70
CA ALA A 1142 -34.47 0.55 -19.48
C ALA A 1142 -35.43 -0.43 -18.79
N LEU A 1143 -36.70 -0.37 -19.22
CA LEU A 1143 -37.72 -1.36 -18.92
C LEU A 1143 -38.05 -2.15 -20.20
N TRP A 1144 -38.09 -3.47 -20.09
CA TRP A 1144 -38.75 -4.35 -21.05
C TRP A 1144 -40.21 -4.51 -20.62
N THR A 1145 -41.15 -3.98 -21.40
CA THR A 1145 -42.57 -3.97 -21.06
C THR A 1145 -43.20 -5.36 -21.25
N LYS A 1146 -44.38 -5.56 -20.66
CA LYS A 1146 -45.23 -6.75 -20.94
C LYS A 1146 -45.57 -6.93 -22.42
N ASP A 1147 -45.56 -5.85 -23.19
CA ASP A 1147 -45.90 -5.80 -24.62
C ASP A 1147 -44.68 -6.00 -25.53
N GLU A 1148 -43.54 -6.43 -24.98
CA GLU A 1148 -42.27 -6.69 -25.69
C GLU A 1148 -41.60 -5.45 -26.32
N GLU A 1149 -41.88 -4.27 -25.75
CA GLU A 1149 -41.22 -3.01 -26.13
C GLU A 1149 -40.10 -2.65 -25.15
N LEU A 1150 -38.96 -2.20 -25.69
CA LEU A 1150 -37.88 -1.63 -24.89
C LEU A 1150 -38.12 -0.14 -24.66
N LYS A 1151 -38.36 0.25 -23.40
CA LYS A 1151 -38.53 1.63 -22.97
C LYS A 1151 -37.29 2.12 -22.23
N ILE A 1152 -36.44 2.88 -22.90
CA ILE A 1152 -35.27 3.52 -22.28
C ILE A 1152 -35.75 4.58 -21.27
N TRP A 1153 -35.26 4.47 -20.04
CA TRP A 1153 -35.59 5.32 -18.90
C TRP A 1153 -34.53 6.39 -18.62
N ARG A 1154 -33.25 6.09 -18.83
CA ARG A 1154 -32.15 7.06 -18.76
C ARG A 1154 -30.98 6.61 -19.63
N THR A 1155 -30.42 7.53 -20.38
CA THR A 1155 -29.06 7.45 -20.92
C THR A 1155 -28.18 8.42 -20.13
N TYR A 1156 -26.87 8.20 -20.15
CA TYR A 1156 -25.90 9.06 -19.48
C TYR A 1156 -24.93 9.64 -20.51
N THR A 1157 -24.58 10.92 -20.33
CA THR A 1157 -23.95 11.76 -21.34
C THR A 1157 -22.73 12.51 -20.80
N TYR A 1158 -22.01 13.22 -21.67
CA TYR A 1158 -20.94 14.12 -21.24
C TYR A 1158 -21.42 15.22 -20.27
N ASP A 1159 -22.68 15.67 -20.37
CA ASP A 1159 -23.21 16.64 -19.42
C ASP A 1159 -23.43 16.03 -18.03
N ASP A 1160 -23.78 14.74 -17.91
CA ASP A 1160 -23.78 14.03 -16.61
C ASP A 1160 -22.36 13.95 -16.01
N TYR A 1161 -21.34 13.70 -16.84
CA TYR A 1161 -19.92 13.71 -16.41
C TYR A 1161 -19.49 15.11 -15.94
N LYS A 1162 -19.80 16.13 -16.73
CA LYS A 1162 -19.44 17.53 -16.46
C LYS A 1162 -20.14 18.06 -15.20
N ASN A 1163 -21.43 17.77 -15.05
CA ASN A 1163 -22.22 18.21 -13.89
C ASN A 1163 -21.83 17.48 -12.59
N ARG A 1164 -21.10 16.36 -12.66
CA ARG A 1164 -20.44 15.76 -11.49
C ARG A 1164 -19.23 16.57 -11.01
N MET A 1165 -18.61 17.38 -11.88
CA MET A 1165 -17.41 18.17 -11.59
C MET A 1165 -17.68 19.63 -11.26
N ALA A 1166 -18.93 20.08 -11.36
CA ALA A 1166 -19.39 21.44 -11.07
C ALA A 1166 -20.04 21.53 -9.68
#